data_AF-A0A9Q0AJA9-F1
#
_entry.id   AF-A0A9Q0AJA9-F1
#
_cell.length_a   1.000
_cell.length_b   1.000
_cell.length_c   1.000
_cell.angle_alpha   90.00
_cell.angle_beta   90.00
_cell.angle_gamma   90.00
#
_symmetry.space_group_name_H-M   'P 1'
#
loop_
_entity.id
_entity.type
_entity.pdbx_description
1 polymer ?
#
loop_
_entity_poly.entity_id
_entity_poly.type
_entity_poly.pdbx_seq_one_letter_code
_entity_poly.pdbx_strand_id
1 'polypeptide(L)'
;MEKLHITPSGIFWQDDFITPEHEKQLIQIFRNELEWPDRSGRLSLHYGYTFDYKTFGVDPNVPYKDFPEWLQPLIPTREGRPPEQVCLQHYPPGAGIPPHVDTHSAYDQLYALSLGAPVFMQFQRGDEKIEVDLTPRSMMQMSGDSRLHWTHGIKKRKTDTLDDGTVRRREDRWSITYRWVRESGECECGNKKLCDTAQRRVGIEKEYSAAPEPQKLVRYINESPHRAVSEMNVSLISSISYSPSRQYSGLATQSFIMVPSLDFGGKHEEDLGVAEVKVDDAVFRKMSHSIDNFGGITLEAWQATEFERKMTLRQALGMYPKAISFSFIISLSLVMEGYDTWLLGSFFGYPVFQEKFGEPVGDGTYQLTASWQSGLQAGMQVGEIAGLWAAGIIADRYGYKKAMLGSLVLMTLAVLVLFFAQNLAMLLVGEILCGLPWGAFQMLATAYAADVSPMVLRPFLTTYCNMCWVIGQTLATGILRGLLYRQDEWGWRIPYATQWVWLAPLLVGVIFAPESPWWLVRQGRIKDAREVLRSLVSSKVIADPSSSYSLDRNIAMIIHTNEHEKTVSEGTSYRDLFRGIDLRRTEITCVVWAIQIGCGIWFGGNVVYFLQQTGFSAEQSFNFALGKQGVALFGTLVSWWVMPYVGRRALYLYGLAVMFTVLVIIGFLGIPNPSDPISYASAALLMVFTFAFDVTVGPVCYCLVAEIPSTRLRIKTVAFARNCYNALSIAAYFLNNPILNPTAWNLRGKGGFVWCGFAFLSFVWAYFRLPEPKGLSAAELDVLFEQKVKARDFGKVGADPFRTANVDTDVIDDRKENAATVFDETKR
;
A
#
# COMPACT_ATOMS: atom_id res chain seq x y z
N MET A 1 56.96 7.84 -1.93
CA MET A 1 55.76 8.65 -2.22
C MET A 1 56.12 10.09 -2.55
N GLU A 2 55.67 10.55 -3.72
CA GLU A 2 55.75 11.91 -4.23
C GLU A 2 54.40 12.62 -4.08
N LYS A 3 54.40 13.95 -3.95
CA LYS A 3 53.15 14.73 -3.85
C LYS A 3 52.59 14.98 -5.24
N LEU A 4 51.33 14.61 -5.49
CA LEU A 4 50.68 14.95 -6.76
C LEU A 4 50.37 16.45 -6.79
N HIS A 5 50.81 17.12 -7.86
CA HIS A 5 50.57 18.54 -8.10
C HIS A 5 49.21 18.77 -8.76
N ILE A 6 48.16 18.25 -8.13
CA ILE A 6 46.76 18.41 -8.54
C ILE A 6 45.97 19.10 -7.44
N THR A 7 44.81 19.65 -7.80
CA THR A 7 43.78 20.01 -6.83
C THR A 7 42.92 18.76 -6.60
N PRO A 8 42.53 18.37 -5.38
CA PRO A 8 42.94 18.90 -4.10
C PRO A 8 44.41 18.63 -3.74
N SER A 9 45.02 19.55 -3.00
CA SER A 9 46.37 19.35 -2.48
C SER A 9 46.39 18.33 -1.34
N GLY A 10 47.50 17.60 -1.19
CA GLY A 10 47.68 16.64 -0.08
C GLY A 10 47.45 15.17 -0.43
N ILE A 11 47.38 14.87 -1.74
CA ILE A 11 47.50 13.49 -2.23
C ILE A 11 48.99 13.19 -2.44
N PHE A 12 49.49 12.16 -1.77
CA PHE A 12 50.81 11.60 -2.03
C PHE A 12 50.66 10.22 -2.67
N TRP A 13 51.54 9.92 -3.61
CA TRP A 13 51.43 8.78 -4.50
C TRP A 13 52.75 8.03 -4.62
N GLN A 14 52.69 6.71 -4.69
CA GLN A 14 53.82 5.86 -5.03
C GLN A 14 53.34 4.72 -5.92
N ASP A 15 53.83 4.70 -7.15
CA ASP A 15 53.67 3.58 -8.06
C ASP A 15 54.53 2.39 -7.63
N ASP A 16 54.09 1.19 -8.00
CA ASP A 16 54.78 -0.09 -7.75
C ASP A 16 55.28 -0.23 -6.29
N PHE A 17 54.43 0.11 -5.32
CA PHE A 17 54.70 -0.08 -3.89
C PHE A 17 54.92 -1.56 -3.54
N ILE A 18 54.26 -2.46 -4.29
CA ILE A 18 54.47 -3.90 -4.24
C ILE A 18 54.89 -4.43 -5.60
N THR A 19 55.60 -5.56 -5.62
CA THR A 19 55.95 -6.26 -6.86
C THR A 19 54.73 -6.95 -7.49
N PRO A 20 54.74 -7.22 -8.80
CA PRO A 20 53.68 -8.00 -9.47
C PRO A 20 53.46 -9.40 -8.88
N GLU A 21 54.53 -10.06 -8.42
CA GLU A 21 54.46 -11.36 -7.76
C GLU A 21 53.71 -11.26 -6.42
N HIS A 22 53.99 -10.20 -5.65
CA HIS A 22 53.33 -9.95 -4.38
C HIS A 22 51.85 -9.58 -4.57
N GLU A 23 51.52 -8.80 -5.59
CA GLU A 23 50.12 -8.49 -5.96
C GLU A 23 49.32 -9.77 -6.25
N LYS A 24 49.89 -10.71 -7.03
CA LYS A 24 49.24 -11.99 -7.33
C LYS A 24 48.97 -12.81 -6.08
N GLN A 25 49.93 -12.88 -5.15
CA GLN A 25 49.77 -13.57 -3.88
C GLN A 25 48.65 -12.94 -3.04
N LEU A 26 48.59 -11.62 -2.95
CA LEU A 26 47.52 -10.92 -2.23
C LEU A 26 46.15 -11.19 -2.86
N ILE A 27 46.03 -11.12 -4.18
CA ILE A 27 44.76 -11.43 -4.87
C ILE A 27 44.33 -12.88 -4.62
N GLN A 28 45.28 -13.82 -4.52
CA GLN A 28 44.97 -15.21 -4.18
C GLN A 28 44.42 -15.35 -2.75
N ILE A 29 45.02 -14.67 -1.77
CA ILE A 29 44.51 -14.62 -0.39
C ILE A 29 43.09 -14.03 -0.38
N PHE A 30 42.89 -12.89 -1.07
CA PHE A 30 41.59 -12.24 -1.15
C PHE A 30 40.50 -13.11 -1.78
N ARG A 31 40.83 -13.99 -2.71
CA ARG A 31 39.85 -14.86 -3.40
C ARG A 31 39.57 -16.16 -2.67
N ASN A 32 40.60 -16.75 -2.06
CA ASN A 32 40.54 -18.16 -1.64
C ASN A 32 40.63 -18.34 -0.12
N GLU A 33 41.19 -17.38 0.62
CA GLU A 33 41.48 -17.52 2.06
C GLU A 33 40.62 -16.59 2.93
N LEU A 34 40.12 -15.48 2.38
CA LEU A 34 39.24 -14.57 3.10
C LEU A 34 37.77 -14.98 3.00
N GLU A 35 37.11 -15.11 4.15
CA GLU A 35 35.65 -15.25 4.22
C GLU A 35 34.96 -13.88 4.09
N TRP A 36 34.41 -13.60 2.92
CA TRP A 36 33.67 -12.36 2.68
C TRP A 36 32.23 -12.42 3.20
N PRO A 37 31.66 -11.29 3.65
CA PRO A 37 30.26 -11.22 4.02
C PRO A 37 29.36 -11.44 2.79
N ASP A 38 28.32 -12.28 2.94
CA ASP A 38 27.35 -12.57 1.88
C ASP A 38 26.41 -11.38 1.64
N ARG A 39 26.80 -10.47 0.74
CA ARG A 39 26.03 -9.30 0.32
C ARG A 39 26.39 -8.89 -1.11
N SER A 40 25.46 -8.28 -1.84
CA SER A 40 25.74 -7.80 -3.20
C SER A 40 26.43 -6.42 -3.20
N GLY A 41 27.37 -6.21 -4.13
CA GLY A 41 28.08 -4.95 -4.31
C GLY A 41 29.47 -4.92 -3.67
N ARG A 42 29.89 -3.77 -3.13
CA ARG A 42 31.22 -3.62 -2.50
C ARG A 42 31.28 -4.44 -1.21
N LEU A 43 32.25 -5.34 -1.13
CA LEU A 43 32.54 -6.11 0.08
C LEU A 43 33.61 -5.40 0.90
N SER A 44 33.55 -5.53 2.22
CA SER A 44 34.50 -4.87 3.12
C SER A 44 34.70 -5.73 4.37
N LEU A 45 35.95 -5.93 4.75
CA LEU A 45 36.40 -6.61 5.95
C LEU A 45 37.28 -5.64 6.75
N HIS A 46 37.14 -5.65 8.07
CA HIS A 46 37.86 -4.76 8.96
C HIS A 46 38.70 -5.59 9.95
N TYR A 47 39.94 -5.15 10.17
CA TYR A 47 40.85 -5.64 11.21
C TYR A 47 41.30 -4.46 12.08
N GLY A 48 41.67 -4.73 13.33
CA GLY A 48 41.94 -3.71 14.35
C GLY A 48 40.64 -3.16 14.96
N TYR A 49 40.65 -1.88 15.35
CA TYR A 49 39.47 -1.23 15.92
C TYR A 49 38.31 -1.21 14.92
N THR A 50 37.12 -1.63 15.34
CA THR A 50 35.93 -1.60 14.48
C THR A 50 35.30 -0.22 14.53
N PHE A 51 35.08 0.38 13.36
CA PHE A 51 34.36 1.65 13.27
C PHE A 51 32.87 1.41 13.46
N ASP A 52 32.29 2.04 14.47
CA ASP A 52 30.85 2.01 14.68
C ASP A 52 30.19 3.14 13.88
N TYR A 53 29.41 2.72 12.88
CA TYR A 53 28.66 3.61 12.00
C TYR A 53 27.50 4.32 12.73
N LYS A 54 27.15 3.93 13.97
CA LYS A 54 26.15 4.61 14.80
C LYS A 54 26.74 5.80 15.56
N THR A 55 27.95 5.66 16.10
CA THR A 55 28.63 6.72 16.88
C THR A 55 29.62 7.53 16.07
N PHE A 56 29.90 7.13 14.81
CA PHE A 56 30.99 7.68 14.00
C PHE A 56 32.36 7.66 14.73
N GLY A 57 32.52 6.73 15.67
CA GLY A 57 33.70 6.55 16.51
C GLY A 57 34.24 5.13 16.44
N VAL A 58 35.28 4.89 17.23
CA VAL A 58 35.83 3.55 17.48
C VAL A 58 35.08 2.96 18.67
N ASP A 59 34.42 1.82 18.48
CA ASP A 59 33.72 1.13 19.57
C ASP A 59 34.71 0.26 20.37
N PRO A 60 34.97 0.59 21.66
CA PRO A 60 35.89 -0.18 22.48
C PRO A 60 35.35 -1.56 22.89
N ASN A 61 34.06 -1.85 22.67
CA ASN A 61 33.40 -3.07 23.12
C ASN A 61 33.29 -4.17 22.03
N VAL A 62 33.67 -3.88 20.78
CA VAL A 62 33.72 -4.88 19.69
C VAL A 62 35.07 -5.60 19.71
N PRO A 63 35.14 -6.95 19.63
CA PRO A 63 36.39 -7.69 19.75
C PRO A 63 37.45 -7.24 18.75
N TYR A 64 38.64 -6.93 19.25
CA TYR A 64 39.82 -6.64 18.45
C TYR A 64 40.16 -7.85 17.58
N LYS A 65 40.19 -7.69 16.25
CA LYS A 65 40.75 -8.70 15.34
C LYS A 65 42.18 -8.31 15.02
N ASP A 66 43.13 -9.11 15.48
CA ASP A 66 44.56 -8.95 15.20
C ASP A 66 44.81 -8.86 13.68
N PHE A 67 45.82 -8.08 13.29
CA PHE A 67 46.23 -8.03 11.90
C PHE A 67 46.85 -9.36 11.47
N PRO A 68 46.37 -10.00 10.39
CA PRO A 68 47.08 -11.10 9.76
C PRO A 68 48.56 -10.79 9.54
N GLU A 69 49.44 -11.76 9.78
CA GLU A 69 50.90 -11.56 9.69
C GLU A 69 51.33 -11.02 8.31
N TRP A 70 50.65 -11.43 7.24
CA TRP A 70 50.92 -10.95 5.87
C TRP A 70 50.60 -9.47 5.63
N LEU A 71 49.81 -8.82 6.50
CA LEU A 71 49.51 -7.39 6.40
C LEU A 71 50.60 -6.50 7.02
N GLN A 72 51.42 -7.04 7.95
CA GLN A 72 52.42 -6.25 8.68
C GLN A 72 53.53 -5.69 7.77
N PRO A 73 54.09 -6.44 6.80
CA PRO A 73 55.10 -5.92 5.88
C PRO A 73 54.60 -4.83 4.93
N LEU A 74 53.27 -4.68 4.80
CA LEU A 74 52.62 -3.73 3.90
C LEU A 74 52.27 -2.39 4.59
N ILE A 75 52.60 -2.26 5.87
CA ILE A 75 52.40 -1.04 6.65
C ILE A 75 53.41 0.03 6.17
N PRO A 76 52.95 1.23 5.76
CA PRO A 76 53.85 2.34 5.41
C PRO A 76 54.83 2.69 6.55
N THR A 77 56.13 2.61 6.28
CA THR A 77 57.21 2.85 7.26
C THR A 77 57.45 4.33 7.59
N ARG A 78 56.70 5.25 6.97
CA ARG A 78 56.82 6.70 7.21
C ARG A 78 56.21 7.15 8.54
N GLU A 79 55.29 6.37 9.10
CA GLU A 79 54.63 6.71 10.36
C GLU A 79 55.38 6.13 11.56
N GLY A 80 55.57 6.95 12.60
CA GLY A 80 56.27 6.55 13.83
C GLY A 80 55.47 5.60 14.74
N ARG A 81 54.23 5.27 14.37
CA ARG A 81 53.32 4.38 15.11
C ARG A 81 52.59 3.42 14.17
N PRO A 82 52.25 2.19 14.61
CA PRO A 82 51.49 1.24 13.80
C PRO A 82 50.06 1.73 13.54
N PRO A 83 49.43 1.36 12.42
CA PRO A 83 48.03 1.67 12.17
C PRO A 83 47.14 0.93 13.15
N GLU A 84 46.04 1.55 13.58
CA GLU A 84 45.11 0.94 14.53
C GLU A 84 43.85 0.36 13.85
N GLN A 85 43.64 0.62 12.54
CA GLN A 85 42.61 -0.03 11.73
C GLN A 85 43.08 -0.33 10.30
N VAL A 86 42.70 -1.50 9.78
CA VAL A 86 42.86 -1.88 8.37
C VAL A 86 41.51 -2.30 7.78
N CYS A 87 41.18 -1.79 6.59
CA CYS A 87 39.99 -2.16 5.84
C CYS A 87 40.37 -2.80 4.50
N LEU A 88 40.01 -4.07 4.31
CA LEU A 88 40.12 -4.79 3.04
C LEU A 88 38.82 -4.63 2.27
N GLN A 89 38.89 -4.27 1.00
CA GLN A 89 37.70 -4.03 0.19
C GLN A 89 37.80 -4.76 -1.14
N HIS A 90 36.67 -5.34 -1.59
CA HIS A 90 36.50 -5.90 -2.92
C HIS A 90 35.41 -5.13 -3.67
N TYR A 91 35.75 -4.72 -4.89
CA TYR A 91 34.89 -4.00 -5.81
C TYR A 91 34.66 -4.89 -7.04
N PRO A 92 33.50 -5.59 -7.13
CA PRO A 92 33.15 -6.30 -8.34
C PRO A 92 32.85 -5.33 -9.50
N PRO A 93 32.90 -5.78 -10.76
CA PRO A 93 32.63 -4.95 -11.93
C PRO A 93 31.33 -4.14 -11.81
N GLY A 94 31.44 -2.82 -11.84
CA GLY A 94 30.29 -1.91 -11.72
C GLY A 94 29.96 -1.45 -10.30
N ALA A 95 30.66 -1.93 -9.26
CA ALA A 95 30.54 -1.42 -7.91
C ALA A 95 31.23 -0.05 -7.74
N GLY A 96 30.85 0.67 -6.69
CA GLY A 96 31.38 1.98 -6.36
C GLY A 96 31.10 2.35 -4.92
N ILE A 97 31.60 3.51 -4.49
CA ILE A 97 31.38 4.11 -3.18
C ILE A 97 30.92 5.56 -3.38
N PRO A 98 29.77 5.97 -2.80
CA PRO A 98 29.29 7.35 -2.92
C PRO A 98 30.31 8.37 -2.42
N PRO A 99 30.26 9.63 -2.89
CA PRO A 99 31.10 10.71 -2.36
C PRO A 99 30.91 10.86 -0.84
N HIS A 100 32.00 10.75 -0.09
CA HIS A 100 32.00 10.83 1.37
C HIS A 100 33.33 11.41 1.88
N VAL A 101 33.40 11.68 3.19
CA VAL A 101 34.64 12.02 3.89
C VAL A 101 34.76 11.05 5.07
N ASP A 102 35.97 10.57 5.32
CA ASP A 102 36.24 9.79 6.53
C ASP A 102 36.16 10.69 7.77
N THR A 103 35.61 10.20 8.88
CA THR A 103 35.39 11.00 10.09
C THR A 103 36.68 11.72 10.53
N HIS A 104 36.56 13.02 10.78
CA HIS A 104 37.71 13.86 11.10
C HIS A 104 38.18 13.65 12.55
N SER A 105 37.25 13.41 13.47
CA SER A 105 37.55 13.09 14.87
C SER A 105 38.20 11.73 15.05
N ALA A 106 37.79 10.73 14.28
CA ALA A 106 38.25 9.35 14.47
C ALA A 106 39.63 9.09 13.88
N TYR A 107 39.94 9.68 12.71
CA TYR A 107 41.16 9.35 11.98
C TYR A 107 42.04 10.58 11.73
N ASP A 108 43.35 10.37 11.70
CA ASP A 108 44.31 11.40 11.32
C ASP A 108 44.87 11.17 9.92
N GLN A 109 45.31 9.94 9.66
CA GLN A 109 45.97 9.57 8.41
C GLN A 109 45.31 8.39 7.72
N LEU A 110 45.31 8.43 6.39
CA LEU A 110 44.77 7.38 5.53
C LEU A 110 45.75 7.04 4.41
N TYR A 111 46.03 5.74 4.30
CA TYR A 111 46.79 5.16 3.20
C TYR A 111 45.94 4.09 2.51
N ALA A 112 45.95 4.04 1.19
CA ALA A 112 45.20 3.10 0.39
C ALA A 112 46.09 2.46 -0.68
N LEU A 113 46.29 1.15 -0.58
CA LEU A 113 46.95 0.32 -1.60
C LEU A 113 45.89 -0.22 -2.56
N SER A 114 46.12 -0.04 -3.86
CA SER A 114 45.21 -0.46 -4.94
C SER A 114 45.74 -1.74 -5.61
N LEU A 115 44.87 -2.72 -5.85
CA LEU A 115 45.23 -4.04 -6.39
C LEU A 115 44.26 -4.46 -7.51
N GLY A 116 44.76 -5.15 -8.54
CA GLY A 116 43.93 -5.70 -9.62
C GLY A 116 43.56 -4.65 -10.68
N ALA A 117 42.28 -4.48 -10.96
CA ALA A 117 41.85 -3.56 -12.01
C ALA A 117 41.96 -2.07 -11.59
N PRO A 118 42.45 -1.18 -12.48
CA PRO A 118 42.49 0.25 -12.20
C PRO A 118 41.10 0.90 -12.17
N VAL A 119 40.92 1.95 -11.38
CA VAL A 119 39.64 2.66 -11.26
C VAL A 119 39.80 4.14 -10.94
N PHE A 120 38.96 4.99 -11.52
CA PHE A 120 38.92 6.40 -11.12
C PHE A 120 38.23 6.61 -9.78
N MET A 121 38.94 7.27 -8.87
CA MET A 121 38.38 7.91 -7.68
C MET A 121 38.11 9.38 -7.97
N GLN A 122 36.87 9.82 -7.74
CA GLN A 122 36.47 11.20 -7.90
C GLN A 122 36.56 11.95 -6.58
N PHE A 123 37.28 13.07 -6.59
CA PHE A 123 37.28 14.11 -5.57
C PHE A 123 36.30 15.22 -5.96
N GLN A 124 35.49 15.69 -5.01
CA GLN A 124 34.50 16.74 -5.26
C GLN A 124 34.42 17.77 -4.11
N ARG A 125 34.40 19.05 -4.48
CA ARG A 125 34.13 20.20 -3.59
C ARG A 125 33.26 21.23 -4.32
N GLY A 126 31.97 21.30 -3.94
CA GLY A 126 31.00 22.11 -4.68
C GLY A 126 30.82 21.58 -6.11
N ASP A 127 31.03 22.46 -7.09
CA ASP A 127 30.95 22.13 -8.52
C ASP A 127 32.28 21.58 -9.10
N GLU A 128 33.40 21.75 -8.38
CA GLU A 128 34.71 21.24 -8.79
C GLU A 128 34.77 19.71 -8.63
N LYS A 129 35.18 19.01 -9.70
CA LYS A 129 35.28 17.54 -9.76
C LYS A 129 36.58 17.13 -10.43
N ILE A 130 37.36 16.30 -9.76
CA ILE A 130 38.67 15.85 -10.25
C ILE A 130 38.72 14.33 -10.09
N GLU A 131 39.04 13.59 -11.15
CA GLU A 131 39.18 12.13 -11.12
C GLU A 131 40.68 11.77 -11.09
N VAL A 132 41.06 10.88 -10.16
CA VAL A 132 42.40 10.34 -10.02
C VAL A 132 42.35 8.85 -10.36
N ASP A 133 43.17 8.39 -11.30
CA ASP A 133 43.21 6.98 -11.69
C ASP A 133 43.99 6.15 -10.67
N LEU A 134 43.31 5.21 -10.02
CA LEU A 134 43.93 4.32 -9.05
C LEU A 134 44.51 3.10 -9.74
N THR A 135 45.76 3.21 -10.20
CA THR A 135 46.48 2.12 -10.87
C THR A 135 46.76 0.94 -9.90
N PRO A 136 46.92 -0.29 -10.39
CA PRO A 136 47.34 -1.41 -9.55
C PRO A 136 48.74 -1.20 -8.97
N ARG A 137 48.98 -1.83 -7.81
CA ARG A 137 50.23 -1.79 -7.04
C ARG A 137 50.62 -0.42 -6.51
N SER A 138 49.74 0.57 -6.61
CA SER A 138 50.02 1.92 -6.14
C SER A 138 49.54 2.15 -4.71
N MET A 139 50.32 2.91 -3.95
CA MET A 139 49.98 3.38 -2.62
C MET A 139 49.64 4.86 -2.66
N MET A 140 48.44 5.21 -2.21
CA MET A 140 47.96 6.59 -2.08
C MET A 140 47.86 6.98 -0.61
N GLN A 141 48.41 8.13 -0.25
CA GLN A 141 48.17 8.78 1.04
C GLN A 141 47.29 10.02 0.83
N MET A 142 46.28 10.19 1.68
CA MET A 142 45.46 11.39 1.71
C MET A 142 45.71 12.17 3.00
N SER A 143 46.13 13.43 2.87
CA SER A 143 46.30 14.35 3.99
C SER A 143 45.90 15.77 3.62
N GLY A 144 45.77 16.67 4.60
CA GLY A 144 45.45 18.07 4.34
C GLY A 144 44.14 18.29 3.56
N ASP A 145 44.20 19.08 2.49
CA ASP A 145 43.01 19.54 1.77
C ASP A 145 42.20 18.40 1.14
N SER A 146 42.87 17.42 0.51
CA SER A 146 42.21 16.27 -0.13
C SER A 146 41.45 15.37 0.84
N ARG A 147 41.85 15.38 2.12
CA ARG A 147 41.18 14.65 3.19
C ARG A 147 40.10 15.50 3.88
N LEU A 148 40.39 16.77 4.16
CA LEU A 148 39.60 17.58 5.10
C LEU A 148 38.57 18.49 4.42
N HIS A 149 38.71 18.80 3.13
CA HIS A 149 37.84 19.76 2.45
C HIS A 149 37.17 19.22 1.19
N TRP A 150 37.50 17.98 0.81
CA TRP A 150 37.01 17.34 -0.39
C TRP A 150 36.33 16.02 -0.04
N THR A 151 35.17 15.78 -0.66
CA THR A 151 34.56 14.45 -0.65
C THR A 151 35.27 13.58 -1.68
N HIS A 152 35.38 12.28 -1.43
CA HIS A 152 35.97 11.32 -2.34
C HIS A 152 35.05 10.11 -2.53
N GLY A 153 35.05 9.52 -3.73
CA GLY A 153 34.21 8.35 -4.02
C GLY A 153 34.54 7.69 -5.36
N ILE A 154 34.03 6.48 -5.59
CA ILE A 154 34.18 5.75 -6.86
C ILE A 154 32.78 5.64 -7.46
N LYS A 155 32.56 6.24 -8.64
CA LYS A 155 31.24 6.20 -9.28
C LYS A 155 30.83 4.77 -9.65
N LYS A 156 29.53 4.46 -9.52
CA LYS A 156 28.95 3.17 -9.93
C LYS A 156 28.77 3.13 -11.46
N ARG A 157 29.75 2.58 -12.19
CA ARG A 157 29.73 2.46 -13.67
C ARG A 157 30.50 1.23 -14.15
N LYS A 158 30.12 0.66 -15.30
CA LYS A 158 30.75 -0.55 -15.87
C LYS A 158 32.02 -0.26 -16.70
N THR A 159 32.19 0.98 -17.11
CA THR A 159 33.28 1.44 -17.96
C THR A 159 33.79 2.80 -17.50
N ASP A 160 35.07 3.05 -17.70
CA ASP A 160 35.75 4.33 -17.50
C ASP A 160 36.15 4.89 -18.86
N THR A 161 36.00 6.20 -19.07
CA THR A 161 36.51 6.89 -20.27
C THR A 161 37.80 7.57 -19.89
N LEU A 162 38.90 7.24 -20.58
CA LEU A 162 40.22 7.84 -20.35
C LEU A 162 40.32 9.19 -21.07
N ASP A 163 41.34 9.98 -20.73
CA ASP A 163 41.54 11.34 -21.29
C ASP A 163 41.76 11.34 -22.81
N ASP A 164 42.22 10.22 -23.38
CA ASP A 164 42.37 10.01 -24.82
C ASP A 164 41.07 9.60 -25.53
N GLY A 165 39.95 9.52 -24.79
CA GLY A 165 38.64 9.12 -25.29
C GLY A 165 38.42 7.61 -25.38
N THR A 166 39.41 6.79 -25.02
CA THR A 166 39.27 5.33 -25.01
C THR A 166 38.41 4.86 -23.83
N VAL A 167 37.71 3.73 -24.01
CA VAL A 167 36.80 3.18 -23.00
C VAL A 167 37.41 1.93 -22.38
N ARG A 168 37.75 2.01 -21.09
CA ARG A 168 38.27 0.91 -20.27
C ARG A 168 37.13 0.21 -19.54
N ARG A 169 36.99 -1.11 -19.70
CA ARG A 169 36.00 -1.90 -18.95
C ARG A 169 36.48 -2.12 -17.51
N ARG A 170 35.59 -2.01 -16.53
CA ARG A 170 35.91 -2.32 -15.14
C ARG A 170 35.90 -3.83 -14.90
N GLU A 171 36.93 -4.28 -14.21
CA GLU A 171 37.11 -5.66 -13.75
C GLU A 171 37.19 -5.68 -12.21
N ASP A 172 37.45 -6.85 -11.61
CA ASP A 172 37.59 -6.97 -10.17
C ASP A 172 38.79 -6.16 -9.64
N ARG A 173 38.52 -5.36 -8.62
CA ARG A 173 39.52 -4.55 -7.92
C ARG A 173 39.47 -4.84 -6.43
N TRP A 174 40.63 -4.85 -5.80
CA TRP A 174 40.77 -4.90 -4.35
C TRP A 174 41.52 -3.67 -3.84
N SER A 175 41.30 -3.34 -2.58
CA SER A 175 42.11 -2.32 -1.90
C SER A 175 42.31 -2.63 -0.44
N ILE A 176 43.47 -2.21 0.07
CA ILE A 176 43.83 -2.26 1.48
C ILE A 176 43.94 -0.82 1.97
N THR A 177 43.12 -0.44 2.95
CA THR A 177 43.11 0.91 3.52
C THR A 177 43.58 0.88 4.97
N TYR A 178 44.72 1.50 5.25
CA TYR A 178 45.27 1.68 6.59
C TYR A 178 44.82 3.03 7.15
N ARG A 179 44.41 3.03 8.42
CA ARG A 179 43.94 4.22 9.12
C ARG A 179 44.58 4.32 10.50
N TRP A 180 44.95 5.55 10.85
CA TRP A 180 45.47 5.89 12.17
C TRP A 180 44.43 6.63 12.98
N VAL A 181 44.15 6.14 14.18
CA VAL A 181 43.17 6.75 15.08
C VAL A 181 43.76 8.04 15.65
N ARG A 182 42.95 9.10 15.70
CA ARG A 182 43.37 10.38 16.29
C ARG A 182 43.22 10.33 17.81
N GLU A 183 44.33 10.45 18.54
CA GLU A 183 44.35 10.33 20.01
C GLU A 183 43.50 11.40 20.72
N SER A 184 43.44 12.63 20.18
CA SER A 184 42.68 13.72 20.80
C SER A 184 41.17 13.62 20.60
N GLY A 185 40.69 12.81 19.65
CA GLY A 185 39.27 12.79 19.23
C GLY A 185 38.76 14.14 18.68
N GLU A 186 39.61 15.15 18.55
CA GLU A 186 39.24 16.51 18.15
C GLU A 186 40.02 16.96 16.91
N CYS A 187 39.31 17.48 15.93
CA CYS A 187 39.87 18.06 14.70
C CYS A 187 39.72 19.59 14.66
N GLU A 188 40.81 20.28 14.30
CA GLU A 188 40.90 21.75 14.23
C GLU A 188 40.86 22.31 12.79
N CYS A 189 40.45 21.52 11.80
CA CYS A 189 40.49 21.92 10.39
C CYS A 189 39.59 23.12 10.01
N GLY A 190 38.69 23.56 10.88
CA GLY A 190 37.80 24.70 10.65
C GLY A 190 36.66 24.47 9.64
N ASN A 191 36.56 23.29 9.03
CA ASN A 191 35.55 22.99 8.01
C ASN A 191 34.16 22.69 8.61
N LYS A 192 33.34 23.71 8.79
CA LYS A 192 31.98 23.60 9.35
C LYS A 192 31.01 22.74 8.52
N LYS A 193 31.33 22.43 7.26
CA LYS A 193 30.45 21.64 6.35
C LYS A 193 30.73 20.14 6.37
N LEU A 194 31.98 19.72 6.50
CA LEU A 194 32.38 18.31 6.38
C LEU A 194 32.97 17.73 7.67
N CYS A 195 33.50 18.57 8.57
CA CYS A 195 34.14 18.11 9.80
C CYS A 195 33.11 17.93 10.92
N ASP A 196 33.01 16.71 11.44
CA ASP A 196 32.14 16.36 12.56
C ASP A 196 32.52 17.09 13.87
N THR A 197 33.82 17.25 14.18
CA THR A 197 34.25 18.06 15.33
C THR A 197 33.87 19.54 15.17
N ALA A 198 34.02 20.11 13.97
CA ALA A 198 33.66 21.51 13.74
C ALA A 198 32.14 21.70 13.83
N GLN A 199 31.34 20.77 13.29
CA GLN A 199 29.87 20.78 13.38
C GLN A 199 29.41 20.70 14.84
N ARG A 200 30.03 19.84 15.66
CA ARG A 200 29.81 19.77 17.12
C ARG A 200 30.06 21.12 17.80
N ARG A 201 31.18 21.79 17.50
CA ARG A 201 31.54 23.08 18.11
C ARG A 201 30.56 24.23 17.78
N VAL A 202 29.87 24.20 16.63
CA VAL A 202 28.89 25.23 16.23
C VAL A 202 27.42 24.82 16.43
N GLY A 203 27.15 23.64 16.99
CA GLY A 203 25.78 23.15 17.20
C GLY A 203 25.01 22.88 15.90
N ILE A 204 25.71 22.59 14.79
CA ILE A 204 25.12 22.27 13.48
C ILE A 204 25.07 20.74 13.27
N GLU A 205 25.32 19.97 14.33
CA GLU A 205 25.27 18.52 14.26
C GLU A 205 23.88 18.08 13.74
N LYS A 206 23.86 17.18 12.75
CA LYS A 206 22.67 16.35 12.57
C LYS A 206 22.52 15.56 13.86
N GLU A 207 21.42 15.71 14.60
CA GLU A 207 21.16 14.87 15.76
C GLU A 207 21.17 13.40 15.34
N TYR A 208 22.26 12.72 15.64
CA TYR A 208 22.33 11.27 15.69
C TYR A 208 22.20 10.91 17.16
N SER A 209 21.14 10.18 17.53
CA SER A 209 20.91 9.77 18.92
C SER A 209 21.98 8.79 19.37
N ALA A 210 23.08 9.31 19.93
CA ALA A 210 23.85 8.57 20.92
C ALA A 210 22.98 8.46 22.18
N ALA A 211 22.81 7.25 22.71
CA ALA A 211 22.30 7.07 24.06
C ALA A 211 23.19 7.86 25.03
N PRO A 212 22.65 8.56 26.05
CA PRO A 212 23.49 9.26 27.01
C PRO A 212 24.30 8.26 27.85
N GLU A 213 25.60 8.50 27.96
CA GLU A 213 26.46 7.86 28.96
C GLU A 213 25.92 8.11 30.39
N PRO A 214 26.08 7.14 31.32
CA PRO A 214 25.51 7.15 32.66
C PRO A 214 26.26 8.07 33.66
N GLN A 215 26.75 9.24 33.24
CA GLN A 215 27.46 10.19 34.11
C GLN A 215 26.88 11.60 34.17
N LYS A 216 25.77 11.91 33.47
CA LYS A 216 25.13 13.24 33.51
C LYS A 216 23.87 13.35 34.40
N LEU A 217 23.55 12.35 35.23
CA LEU A 217 22.38 12.41 36.12
C LEU A 217 22.64 13.03 37.52
N VAL A 218 23.89 13.41 37.86
CA VAL A 218 24.24 13.88 39.22
C VAL A 218 24.31 15.41 39.35
N ARG A 219 24.10 16.18 38.27
CA ARG A 219 24.24 17.66 38.32
C ARG A 219 22.93 18.47 38.32
N TYR A 220 21.77 17.84 38.27
CA TYR A 220 20.48 18.57 38.24
C TYR A 220 19.70 18.60 39.56
N ILE A 221 20.26 18.06 40.66
CA ILE A 221 19.56 17.96 41.96
C ILE A 221 20.02 19.02 42.98
N ASN A 222 21.07 19.82 42.74
CA ASN A 222 21.70 20.58 43.82
C ASN A 222 21.66 22.11 43.81
N GLU A 223 20.93 22.79 42.92
CA GLU A 223 20.91 24.27 42.96
C GLU A 223 19.52 24.85 42.65
N SER A 224 18.73 25.12 43.70
CA SER A 224 18.02 26.40 43.95
C SER A 224 16.98 26.27 45.07
N PRO A 225 17.21 26.84 46.27
CA PRO A 225 16.22 26.90 47.35
C PRO A 225 15.49 28.26 47.39
N HIS A 226 14.25 28.23 47.91
CA HIS A 226 13.44 29.34 48.47
C HIS A 226 12.85 30.44 47.56
N ARG A 227 11.51 30.39 47.40
CA ARG A 227 10.47 31.43 47.65
C ARG A 227 9.22 31.02 46.85
N ALA A 228 7.99 30.95 47.37
CA ALA A 228 7.40 31.58 48.53
C ALA A 228 6.29 30.69 49.12
N VAL A 229 6.24 30.70 50.45
CA VAL A 229 5.12 30.26 51.29
C VAL A 229 4.08 31.39 51.32
N SER A 230 2.80 31.06 51.19
CA SER A 230 1.76 31.75 51.95
C SER A 230 0.65 30.76 52.32
N GLU A 231 0.58 30.51 53.61
CA GLU A 231 -0.35 29.67 54.35
C GLU A 231 -1.82 30.13 54.19
N MET A 232 -2.77 29.18 54.24
CA MET A 232 -3.90 29.26 55.18
C MET A 232 -4.72 27.95 55.20
N ASN A 233 -4.48 27.19 56.28
CA ASN A 233 -5.39 26.46 57.17
C ASN A 233 -6.81 26.00 56.75
N VAL A 234 -6.99 24.67 56.86
CA VAL A 234 -7.87 23.93 57.83
C VAL A 234 -9.40 24.13 57.84
N SER A 235 -10.08 22.97 57.66
CA SER A 235 -11.37 22.50 58.22
C SER A 235 -12.71 23.01 57.66
N LEU A 236 -13.57 22.08 57.19
CA LEU A 236 -14.72 21.50 57.91
C LEU A 236 -15.43 20.48 56.97
N ILE A 237 -15.57 19.19 57.35
CA ILE A 237 -16.77 18.54 57.94
C ILE A 237 -17.95 18.46 56.95
N SER A 238 -18.70 17.38 56.74
CA SER A 238 -18.69 15.95 57.11
C SER A 238 -19.98 15.33 56.51
N SER A 239 -20.08 13.99 56.56
CA SER A 239 -21.32 13.18 56.52
C SER A 239 -21.90 12.92 55.12
N ILE A 240 -22.29 11.70 54.71
CA ILE A 240 -22.80 10.54 55.44
C ILE A 240 -22.38 9.24 54.73
N SER A 241 -21.92 8.28 55.52
CA SER A 241 -21.74 6.85 55.21
C SER A 241 -23.05 6.06 55.48
N TYR A 242 -23.35 5.02 54.70
CA TYR A 242 -23.86 3.70 55.15
C TYR A 242 -24.06 2.72 53.96
N SER A 243 -23.66 1.45 54.12
CA SER A 243 -23.93 0.30 53.22
C SER A 243 -25.16 -0.51 53.73
N PRO A 244 -25.47 -1.77 53.33
CA PRO A 244 -25.28 -2.55 52.08
C PRO A 244 -26.57 -3.31 51.63
N SER A 245 -26.49 -4.04 50.50
CA SER A 245 -27.20 -5.30 50.14
C SER A 245 -28.73 -5.46 50.30
N ARG A 246 -29.44 -5.84 49.20
CA ARG A 246 -30.52 -6.85 49.24
C ARG A 246 -30.85 -7.46 47.88
N GLN A 247 -31.05 -8.78 47.91
CA GLN A 247 -31.59 -9.66 46.88
C GLN A 247 -32.97 -9.22 46.38
N TYR A 248 -33.29 -9.47 45.10
CA TYR A 248 -34.61 -9.95 44.68
C TYR A 248 -34.50 -10.84 43.43
N SER A 249 -35.06 -12.04 43.56
CA SER A 249 -35.44 -12.98 42.53
C SER A 249 -36.79 -12.59 41.90
N GLY A 250 -37.00 -12.85 40.61
CA GLY A 250 -38.35 -12.92 40.03
C GLY A 250 -38.48 -12.68 38.52
N LEU A 251 -38.42 -13.76 37.75
CA LEU A 251 -39.26 -14.12 36.58
C LEU A 251 -39.62 -13.06 35.53
N ALA A 252 -39.10 -13.23 34.31
CA ALA A 252 -39.89 -13.13 33.08
C ALA A 252 -39.26 -13.98 31.94
N THR A 253 -39.98 -15.03 31.58
CA THR A 253 -39.83 -15.94 30.44
C THR A 253 -39.81 -15.25 29.08
N GLN A 254 -38.90 -15.65 28.20
CA GLN A 254 -39.20 -15.78 26.76
C GLN A 254 -38.27 -16.80 26.09
N SER A 255 -38.92 -17.77 25.46
CA SER A 255 -38.42 -18.99 24.85
C SER A 255 -37.70 -18.69 23.53
N PHE A 256 -36.45 -19.13 23.37
CA PHE A 256 -35.82 -19.29 22.06
C PHE A 256 -35.28 -20.71 21.91
N ILE A 257 -35.52 -21.21 20.71
CA ILE A 257 -35.38 -22.58 20.22
C ILE A 257 -33.92 -23.04 20.31
N MET A 258 -33.69 -24.17 20.99
CA MET A 258 -32.42 -24.89 21.01
C MET A 258 -32.05 -25.39 19.61
N VAL A 259 -30.91 -24.94 19.10
CA VAL A 259 -30.12 -25.67 18.08
C VAL A 259 -28.89 -26.21 18.83
N PRO A 260 -28.51 -27.51 18.69
CA PRO A 260 -27.54 -28.12 19.59
C PRO A 260 -26.14 -27.54 19.37
N SER A 261 -25.56 -26.99 20.42
CA SER A 261 -24.13 -26.70 20.51
C SER A 261 -23.36 -28.02 20.57
N LEU A 262 -22.65 -28.34 19.49
CA LEU A 262 -21.61 -29.36 19.50
C LEU A 262 -20.46 -28.86 20.38
N ASP A 263 -20.41 -29.40 21.58
CA ASP A 263 -19.36 -29.27 22.57
C ASP A 263 -18.03 -29.79 21.98
N PHE A 264 -17.14 -28.89 21.57
CA PHE A 264 -15.72 -29.21 21.45
C PHE A 264 -15.05 -28.79 22.75
N GLY A 265 -14.86 -29.78 23.62
CA GLY A 265 -14.23 -29.64 24.92
C GLY A 265 -12.90 -28.89 24.84
N GLY A 266 -12.69 -28.03 25.84
CA GLY A 266 -11.44 -27.33 26.08
C GLY A 266 -10.28 -28.32 26.13
N LYS A 267 -9.33 -28.12 25.22
CA LYS A 267 -7.96 -28.53 25.41
C LYS A 267 -7.15 -27.26 25.64
N HIS A 268 -6.42 -27.27 26.73
CA HIS A 268 -5.35 -26.34 27.04
C HIS A 268 -4.52 -26.04 25.77
N GLU A 269 -4.29 -24.74 25.53
CA GLU A 269 -3.27 -24.24 24.61
C GLU A 269 -1.90 -24.72 25.09
N GLU A 270 -1.53 -25.94 24.70
CA GLU A 270 -0.13 -26.36 24.58
C GLU A 270 0.36 -25.99 23.19
N ASP A 271 1.57 -25.41 23.15
CA ASP A 271 2.33 -24.94 22.00
C ASP A 271 2.18 -25.80 20.72
N LEU A 272 1.17 -25.50 19.91
CA LEU A 272 1.17 -25.84 18.50
C LEU A 272 2.05 -24.79 17.83
N GLY A 273 3.32 -25.14 17.59
CA GLY A 273 4.26 -24.35 16.81
C GLY A 273 3.68 -23.99 15.45
N VAL A 274 3.02 -22.83 15.37
CA VAL A 274 2.63 -22.20 14.13
C VAL A 274 3.93 -21.88 13.43
N ALA A 275 4.17 -22.46 12.24
CA ALA A 275 5.33 -22.10 11.43
C ALA A 275 5.28 -20.58 11.20
N GLU A 276 6.15 -19.85 11.88
CA GLU A 276 6.22 -18.40 11.82
C GLU A 276 7.26 -17.99 10.79
N VAL A 277 6.84 -17.17 9.84
CA VAL A 277 7.67 -16.72 8.73
C VAL A 277 8.13 -15.30 8.99
N LYS A 278 9.44 -15.05 8.83
CA LYS A 278 10.07 -13.77 9.14
C LYS A 278 10.49 -13.03 7.87
N VAL A 279 10.63 -11.72 7.96
CA VAL A 279 11.27 -10.88 6.92
C VAL A 279 12.66 -11.41 6.62
N ASP A 280 13.07 -11.42 5.35
CA ASP A 280 14.41 -11.82 4.91
C ASP A 280 15.52 -10.93 5.53
N ASP A 281 16.63 -11.53 5.94
CA ASP A 281 17.79 -10.87 6.56
C ASP A 281 18.34 -9.76 5.67
N ALA A 282 18.39 -10.00 4.36
CA ALA A 282 18.90 -9.03 3.40
C ALA A 282 18.02 -7.78 3.30
N VAL A 283 16.69 -7.96 3.40
CA VAL A 283 15.69 -6.88 3.35
C VAL A 283 15.74 -6.08 4.65
N PHE A 284 15.72 -6.77 5.79
CA PHE A 284 15.80 -6.15 7.11
C PHE A 284 17.09 -5.33 7.28
N ARG A 285 18.22 -5.84 6.81
CA ARG A 285 19.49 -5.12 6.81
C ARG A 285 19.45 -3.88 5.92
N LYS A 286 18.86 -3.96 4.72
CA LYS A 286 18.72 -2.78 3.84
C LYS A 286 17.85 -1.69 4.48
N MET A 287 16.75 -2.05 5.13
CA MET A 287 15.91 -1.09 5.86
C MET A 287 16.67 -0.41 7.00
N SER A 288 17.48 -1.17 7.74
CA SER A 288 18.30 -0.61 8.83
C SER A 288 19.31 0.45 8.36
N HIS A 289 19.66 0.44 7.07
CA HIS A 289 20.52 1.46 6.45
C HIS A 289 19.75 2.64 5.86
N SER A 290 18.44 2.51 5.60
CA SER A 290 17.62 3.58 5.00
C SER A 290 16.80 4.36 6.01
N ILE A 291 16.53 3.77 7.18
CA ILE A 291 15.73 4.37 8.26
C ILE A 291 16.66 4.83 9.39
N ASP A 292 16.65 6.14 9.67
CA ASP A 292 17.30 6.70 10.86
C ASP A 292 16.58 6.22 12.13
N ASN A 293 17.32 5.79 13.17
CA ASN A 293 16.73 5.17 14.37
C ASN A 293 15.82 3.96 14.06
N PHE A 294 16.30 3.06 13.19
CA PHE A 294 15.56 1.86 12.75
C PHE A 294 14.95 1.07 13.92
N GLY A 295 15.70 0.79 14.98
CA GLY A 295 15.18 0.04 16.14
C GLY A 295 13.99 0.72 16.82
N GLY A 296 14.05 2.05 17.01
CA GLY A 296 12.95 2.83 17.57
C GLY A 296 11.72 2.85 16.66
N ILE A 297 11.92 3.10 15.36
CA ILE A 297 10.83 3.14 14.38
C ILE A 297 10.17 1.76 14.21
N THR A 298 10.95 0.68 14.19
CA THR A 298 10.44 -0.70 14.14
C THR A 298 9.62 -1.04 15.39
N LEU A 299 10.08 -0.65 16.58
CA LEU A 299 9.33 -0.85 17.82
C LEU A 299 8.03 -0.03 17.84
N GLU A 300 8.09 1.24 17.45
CA GLU A 300 6.92 2.11 17.38
C GLU A 300 5.91 1.62 16.34
N ALA A 301 6.38 1.14 15.19
CA ALA A 301 5.55 0.54 14.15
C ALA A 301 4.88 -0.75 14.63
N TRP A 302 5.59 -1.60 15.37
CA TRP A 302 5.03 -2.79 16.01
C TRP A 302 3.94 -2.41 17.02
N GLN A 303 4.21 -1.45 17.90
CA GLN A 303 3.24 -0.96 18.89
C GLN A 303 1.96 -0.39 18.23
N ALA A 304 2.10 0.37 17.15
CA ALA A 304 0.94 0.87 16.39
C ALA A 304 0.14 -0.26 15.73
N THR A 305 0.83 -1.24 15.14
CA THR A 305 0.18 -2.38 14.47
C THR A 305 -0.59 -3.24 15.47
N GLU A 306 0.01 -3.53 16.63
CA GLU A 306 -0.65 -4.25 17.73
C GLU A 306 -1.83 -3.47 18.33
N PHE A 307 -1.70 -2.15 18.46
CA PHE A 307 -2.80 -1.29 18.90
C PHE A 307 -3.98 -1.35 17.92
N GLU A 308 -3.73 -1.22 16.61
CA GLU A 308 -4.79 -1.34 15.61
C GLU A 308 -5.42 -2.74 15.59
N ARG A 309 -4.64 -3.80 15.83
CA ARG A 309 -5.14 -5.18 15.89
C ARG A 309 -6.07 -5.39 17.09
N LYS A 310 -5.75 -4.83 18.25
CA LYS A 310 -6.54 -4.94 19.49
C LYS A 310 -7.72 -3.97 19.53
N MET A 311 -7.77 -3.00 18.63
CA MET A 311 -8.82 -2.00 18.58
C MET A 311 -10.18 -2.62 18.22
N THR A 312 -11.19 -2.33 19.04
CA THR A 312 -12.56 -2.75 18.74
C THR A 312 -13.22 -1.81 17.72
N LEU A 313 -14.22 -2.30 16.99
CA LEU A 313 -14.97 -1.48 16.02
C LEU A 313 -15.57 -0.22 16.67
N ARG A 314 -16.11 -0.33 17.88
CA ARG A 314 -16.71 0.80 18.62
C ARG A 314 -15.68 1.86 18.97
N GLN A 315 -14.48 1.45 19.39
CA GLN A 315 -13.37 2.37 19.63
C GLN A 315 -12.93 3.04 18.34
N ALA A 316 -12.80 2.29 17.24
CA ALA A 316 -12.41 2.83 15.94
C ALA A 316 -13.39 3.89 15.42
N LEU A 317 -14.70 3.65 15.54
CA LEU A 317 -15.74 4.61 15.16
C LEU A 317 -15.67 5.92 15.97
N GLY A 318 -15.35 5.83 17.27
CA GLY A 318 -15.16 7.01 18.13
C GLY A 318 -13.84 7.77 17.87
N MET A 319 -12.78 7.05 17.48
CA MET A 319 -11.46 7.62 17.22
C MET A 319 -11.34 8.28 15.85
N TYR A 320 -11.98 7.74 14.81
CA TYR A 320 -11.80 8.17 13.41
C TYR A 320 -13.07 8.70 12.70
N PRO A 321 -13.93 9.52 13.34
CA PRO A 321 -15.18 9.96 12.72
C PRO A 321 -14.96 10.82 11.46
N LYS A 322 -13.90 11.63 11.44
CA LYS A 322 -13.55 12.49 10.30
C LYS A 322 -13.04 11.67 9.12
N ALA A 323 -12.19 10.66 9.36
CA ALA A 323 -11.73 9.75 8.31
C ALA A 323 -12.89 8.99 7.66
N ILE A 324 -13.83 8.48 8.46
CA ILE A 324 -15.06 7.83 7.96
C ILE A 324 -15.87 8.80 7.10
N SER A 325 -16.08 10.02 7.58
CA SER A 325 -16.87 11.03 6.87
C SER A 325 -16.25 11.40 5.52
N PHE A 326 -14.94 11.67 5.47
CA PHE A 326 -14.26 11.99 4.21
C PHE A 326 -14.21 10.79 3.25
N SER A 327 -14.00 9.58 3.78
CA SER A 327 -14.04 8.36 2.97
C SER A 327 -15.42 8.15 2.34
N PHE A 328 -16.50 8.38 3.08
CA PHE A 328 -17.86 8.30 2.55
C PHE A 328 -18.12 9.35 1.48
N ILE A 329 -17.76 10.61 1.73
CA ILE A 329 -17.94 11.70 0.76
C ILE A 329 -17.22 11.42 -0.55
N ILE A 330 -15.96 10.97 -0.50
CA ILE A 330 -15.20 10.66 -1.71
C ILE A 330 -15.77 9.44 -2.42
N SER A 331 -16.22 8.42 -1.68
CA SER A 331 -16.83 7.22 -2.27
C SER A 331 -18.19 7.48 -2.93
N LEU A 332 -18.93 8.53 -2.51
CA LEU A 332 -20.18 8.93 -3.16
C LEU A 332 -20.01 9.31 -4.64
N SER A 333 -18.78 9.62 -5.09
CA SER A 333 -18.50 9.79 -6.53
C SER A 333 -18.86 8.54 -7.37
N LEU A 334 -18.77 7.34 -6.77
CA LEU A 334 -19.15 6.08 -7.42
C LEU A 334 -20.67 5.92 -7.59
N VAL A 335 -21.49 6.69 -6.87
CA VAL A 335 -22.94 6.72 -7.09
C VAL A 335 -23.24 7.20 -8.50
N MET A 336 -22.46 8.15 -9.02
CA MET A 336 -22.64 8.68 -10.38
C MET A 336 -22.39 7.60 -11.42
N GLU A 337 -21.26 6.91 -11.31
CA GLU A 337 -20.90 5.80 -12.19
C GLU A 337 -21.96 4.69 -12.13
N GLY A 338 -22.38 4.27 -10.93
CA GLY A 338 -23.42 3.25 -10.76
C GLY A 338 -24.79 3.69 -11.28
N TYR A 339 -25.09 4.99 -11.25
CA TYR A 339 -26.30 5.56 -11.82
C TYR A 339 -26.25 5.51 -13.36
N ASP A 340 -25.17 6.01 -13.96
CA ASP A 340 -25.05 6.20 -15.42
C ASP A 340 -24.93 4.88 -16.17
N THR A 341 -24.05 3.99 -15.69
CA THR A 341 -23.85 2.64 -16.25
C THR A 341 -25.16 1.83 -16.29
N TRP A 342 -26.00 2.00 -15.26
CA TRP A 342 -27.29 1.32 -15.14
C TRP A 342 -28.41 2.00 -15.91
N LEU A 343 -28.37 3.33 -15.97
CA LEU A 343 -29.33 4.16 -16.70
C LEU A 343 -29.35 3.77 -18.19
N LEU A 344 -28.18 3.63 -18.82
CA LEU A 344 -28.06 3.25 -20.23
C LEU A 344 -28.68 1.88 -20.53
N GLY A 345 -28.40 0.87 -19.71
CA GLY A 345 -29.01 -0.47 -19.86
C GLY A 345 -30.53 -0.44 -19.67
N SER A 346 -31.02 0.41 -18.77
CA SER A 346 -32.46 0.59 -18.53
C SER A 346 -33.16 1.35 -19.67
N PHE A 347 -32.47 2.27 -20.36
CA PHE A 347 -32.99 2.97 -21.52
C PHE A 347 -33.31 2.04 -22.69
N PHE A 348 -32.62 0.91 -22.81
CA PHE A 348 -32.92 -0.08 -23.85
C PHE A 348 -34.31 -0.72 -23.71
N GLY A 349 -34.92 -0.67 -22.52
CA GLY A 349 -36.29 -1.10 -22.26
C GLY A 349 -37.28 0.06 -22.04
N TYR A 350 -36.87 1.31 -22.28
CA TYR A 350 -37.67 2.51 -22.04
C TYR A 350 -38.34 3.00 -23.35
N PRO A 351 -39.69 3.06 -23.43
CA PRO A 351 -40.42 3.26 -24.70
C PRO A 351 -40.03 4.53 -25.46
N VAL A 352 -40.03 5.70 -24.80
CA VAL A 352 -39.72 6.99 -25.45
C VAL A 352 -38.30 7.03 -26.01
N PHE A 353 -37.37 6.33 -25.36
CA PHE A 353 -35.98 6.25 -25.83
C PHE A 353 -35.88 5.34 -27.07
N GLN A 354 -36.60 4.21 -27.06
CA GLN A 354 -36.70 3.32 -28.20
C GLN A 354 -37.33 4.00 -29.42
N GLU A 355 -38.40 4.78 -29.25
CA GLU A 355 -39.04 5.50 -30.35
C GLU A 355 -38.12 6.56 -30.98
N LYS A 356 -37.27 7.20 -30.18
CA LYS A 356 -36.36 8.25 -30.66
C LYS A 356 -35.13 7.71 -31.39
N PHE A 357 -34.53 6.63 -30.86
CA PHE A 357 -33.22 6.14 -31.28
C PHE A 357 -33.22 4.71 -31.82
N GLY A 358 -34.33 4.00 -31.74
CA GLY A 358 -34.49 2.63 -32.24
C GLY A 358 -35.00 2.57 -33.67
N GLU A 359 -34.92 1.37 -34.24
CA GLU A 359 -35.49 1.04 -35.56
C GLU A 359 -36.76 0.21 -35.38
N PRO A 360 -37.73 0.30 -36.31
CA PRO A 360 -38.96 -0.48 -36.25
C PRO A 360 -38.66 -1.97 -36.41
N VAL A 361 -39.06 -2.77 -35.42
CA VAL A 361 -39.10 -4.22 -35.46
C VAL A 361 -40.48 -4.62 -35.96
N GLY A 362 -40.58 -5.65 -36.81
CA GLY A 362 -41.78 -6.02 -37.59
C GLY A 362 -43.11 -6.17 -36.82
N ASP A 363 -43.09 -6.20 -35.49
CA ASP A 363 -44.24 -6.22 -34.59
C ASP A 363 -44.79 -4.82 -34.24
N GLY A 364 -44.29 -3.75 -34.88
CA GLY A 364 -44.70 -2.36 -34.60
C GLY A 364 -44.06 -1.75 -33.35
N THR A 365 -43.05 -2.42 -32.77
CA THR A 365 -42.24 -1.92 -31.65
C THR A 365 -40.91 -1.37 -32.16
N TYR A 366 -40.29 -0.45 -31.44
CA TYR A 366 -38.96 0.07 -31.78
C TYR A 366 -37.91 -0.58 -30.89
N GLN A 367 -36.78 -0.99 -31.45
CA GLN A 367 -35.64 -1.48 -30.68
C GLN A 367 -34.33 -0.99 -31.28
N LEU A 368 -33.33 -0.77 -30.41
CA LEU A 368 -31.97 -0.55 -30.87
C LEU A 368 -31.36 -1.88 -31.31
N THR A 369 -30.59 -1.85 -32.39
CA THR A 369 -29.83 -3.03 -32.84
C THR A 369 -28.83 -3.46 -31.78
N ALA A 370 -28.57 -4.77 -31.70
CA ALA A 370 -27.62 -5.33 -30.74
C ALA A 370 -26.23 -4.67 -30.85
N SER A 371 -25.80 -4.29 -32.06
CA SER A 371 -24.53 -3.60 -32.29
C SER A 371 -24.49 -2.21 -31.67
N TRP A 372 -25.58 -1.43 -31.73
CA TRP A 372 -25.65 -0.12 -31.08
C TRP A 372 -25.75 -0.25 -29.56
N GLN A 373 -26.51 -1.21 -29.06
CA GLN A 373 -26.60 -1.50 -27.62
C GLN A 373 -25.22 -1.84 -27.03
N SER A 374 -24.50 -2.78 -27.65
CA SER A 374 -23.14 -3.13 -27.25
C SER A 374 -22.15 -1.99 -27.49
N GLY A 375 -22.30 -1.24 -28.59
CA GLY A 375 -21.41 -0.13 -28.93
C GLY A 375 -21.47 1.03 -27.92
N LEU A 376 -22.67 1.45 -27.50
CA LEU A 376 -22.86 2.50 -26.49
C LEU A 376 -22.26 2.09 -25.14
N GLN A 377 -22.59 0.88 -24.67
CA GLN A 377 -22.08 0.34 -23.40
C GLN A 377 -20.57 0.11 -23.44
N ALA A 378 -20.03 -0.40 -24.55
CA ALA A 378 -18.59 -0.57 -24.73
C ALA A 378 -17.84 0.77 -24.84
N GLY A 379 -18.46 1.79 -25.46
CA GLY A 379 -17.90 3.14 -25.58
C GLY A 379 -17.58 3.75 -24.22
N MET A 380 -18.51 3.64 -23.27
CA MET A 380 -18.29 4.01 -21.87
C MET A 380 -17.04 3.31 -21.29
N GLN A 381 -16.92 1.98 -21.43
CA GLN A 381 -15.78 1.24 -20.89
C GLN A 381 -14.44 1.65 -21.51
N VAL A 382 -14.43 2.00 -22.81
CA VAL A 382 -13.22 2.53 -23.47
C VAL A 382 -12.82 3.87 -22.87
N GLY A 383 -13.79 4.75 -22.62
CA GLY A 383 -13.57 6.01 -21.90
C GLY A 383 -13.01 5.78 -20.50
N GLU A 384 -13.58 4.86 -19.74
CA GLU A 384 -13.09 4.52 -18.40
C GLU A 384 -11.68 3.96 -18.41
N ILE A 385 -11.32 3.15 -19.40
CA ILE A 385 -9.96 2.63 -19.53
C ILE A 385 -8.97 3.79 -19.67
N ALA A 386 -9.23 4.71 -20.58
CA ALA A 386 -8.39 5.91 -20.75
C ALA A 386 -8.37 6.78 -19.48
N GLY A 387 -9.52 6.91 -18.81
CA GLY A 387 -9.68 7.61 -17.54
C GLY A 387 -8.82 7.05 -16.42
N LEU A 388 -8.83 5.73 -16.23
CA LEU A 388 -8.03 5.03 -15.22
C LEU A 388 -6.52 5.23 -15.42
N TRP A 389 -6.04 5.16 -16.66
CA TRP A 389 -4.64 5.41 -16.97
C TRP A 389 -4.23 6.85 -16.67
N ALA A 390 -5.03 7.81 -17.13
CA ALA A 390 -4.78 9.23 -16.89
C ALA A 390 -4.83 9.55 -15.40
N ALA A 391 -5.86 9.08 -14.69
CA ALA A 391 -6.04 9.28 -13.26
C ALA A 391 -4.91 8.64 -12.45
N GLY A 392 -4.43 7.45 -12.82
CA GLY A 392 -3.29 6.80 -12.17
C GLY A 392 -2.03 7.66 -12.19
N ILE A 393 -1.72 8.23 -13.35
CA ILE A 393 -0.54 9.11 -13.52
C ILE A 393 -0.73 10.43 -12.76
N ILE A 394 -1.93 11.01 -12.84
CA ILE A 394 -2.23 12.29 -12.19
C ILE A 394 -2.25 12.14 -10.66
N ALA A 395 -2.86 11.09 -10.12
CA ALA A 395 -2.94 10.82 -8.69
C ALA A 395 -1.55 10.57 -8.10
N ASP A 396 -0.72 9.75 -8.77
CA ASP A 396 0.64 9.49 -8.34
C ASP A 396 1.48 10.78 -8.25
N ARG A 397 1.34 11.69 -9.23
CA ARG A 397 2.15 12.92 -9.31
C ARG A 397 1.61 14.10 -8.51
N TYR A 398 0.30 14.31 -8.51
CA TYR A 398 -0.32 15.54 -8.01
C TYR A 398 -1.19 15.33 -6.75
N GLY A 399 -1.47 14.07 -6.37
CA GLY A 399 -2.30 13.71 -5.22
C GLY A 399 -3.75 13.40 -5.60
N TYR A 400 -4.47 12.75 -4.69
CA TYR A 400 -5.84 12.28 -4.91
C TYR A 400 -6.82 13.45 -5.03
N LYS A 401 -6.63 14.49 -4.22
CA LYS A 401 -7.55 15.63 -4.15
C LYS A 401 -7.64 16.36 -5.49
N LYS A 402 -6.49 16.68 -6.09
CA LYS A 402 -6.43 17.40 -7.36
C LYS A 402 -6.97 16.55 -8.52
N ALA A 403 -6.66 15.26 -8.52
CA ALA A 403 -7.19 14.32 -9.51
C ALA A 403 -8.73 14.23 -9.44
N MET A 404 -9.28 14.16 -8.22
CA MET A 404 -10.74 14.10 -8.01
C MET A 404 -11.44 15.39 -8.45
N LEU A 405 -10.91 16.57 -8.07
CA LEU A 405 -11.49 17.86 -8.47
C LEU A 405 -11.49 18.05 -10.00
N GLY A 406 -10.38 17.71 -10.67
CA GLY A 406 -10.31 17.77 -12.13
C GLY A 406 -11.33 16.85 -12.81
N SER A 407 -11.54 15.65 -12.25
CA SER A 407 -12.49 14.67 -12.77
C SER A 407 -13.94 15.11 -12.56
N LEU A 408 -14.28 15.76 -11.45
CA LEU A 408 -15.62 16.33 -11.22
C LEU A 408 -15.97 17.47 -12.20
N VAL A 409 -15.00 18.33 -12.52
CA VAL A 409 -15.18 19.38 -13.54
C VAL A 409 -15.37 18.76 -14.91
N LEU A 410 -14.55 17.77 -15.26
CA LEU A 410 -14.68 17.05 -16.54
C LEU A 410 -16.03 16.34 -16.66
N MET A 411 -16.50 15.70 -15.58
CA MET A 411 -17.82 15.09 -15.51
C MET A 411 -18.93 16.10 -15.79
N THR A 412 -18.88 17.27 -15.17
CA THR A 412 -19.87 18.35 -15.41
C THR A 412 -19.99 18.69 -16.90
N LEU A 413 -18.85 18.76 -17.60
CA LEU A 413 -18.79 19.08 -19.03
C LEU A 413 -19.25 17.90 -19.91
N ALA A 414 -18.89 16.67 -19.55
CA ALA A 414 -19.23 15.49 -20.32
C ALA A 414 -20.75 15.23 -20.33
N VAL A 415 -21.42 15.45 -19.20
CA VAL A 415 -22.89 15.31 -19.07
C VAL A 415 -23.66 16.25 -20.00
N LEU A 416 -23.12 17.43 -20.34
CA LEU A 416 -23.75 18.33 -21.32
C LEU A 416 -23.93 17.64 -22.68
N VAL A 417 -22.97 16.82 -23.10
CA VAL A 417 -23.03 16.12 -24.39
C VAL A 417 -24.17 15.09 -24.40
N LEU A 418 -24.34 14.35 -23.30
CA LEU A 418 -25.44 13.39 -23.16
C LEU A 418 -26.81 14.08 -23.11
N PHE A 419 -26.91 15.19 -22.36
CA PHE A 419 -28.16 15.93 -22.24
C PHE A 419 -28.64 16.56 -23.56
N PHE A 420 -27.72 17.04 -24.39
CA PHE A 420 -28.02 17.65 -25.70
C PHE A 420 -27.93 16.66 -26.87
N ALA A 421 -27.82 15.35 -26.62
CA ALA A 421 -27.67 14.34 -27.66
C ALA A 421 -28.86 14.32 -28.64
N GLN A 422 -28.59 14.41 -29.94
CA GLN A 422 -29.62 14.39 -31.00
C GLN A 422 -29.62 13.11 -31.82
N ASN A 423 -28.54 12.33 -31.78
CA ASN A 423 -28.37 11.09 -32.52
C ASN A 423 -27.50 10.10 -31.72
N LEU A 424 -27.52 8.83 -32.13
CA LEU A 424 -26.77 7.76 -31.48
C LEU A 424 -25.26 7.99 -31.44
N ALA A 425 -24.69 8.63 -32.46
CA ALA A 425 -23.25 8.93 -32.51
C ALA A 425 -22.86 9.97 -31.45
N MET A 426 -23.66 11.01 -31.27
CA MET A 426 -23.45 12.02 -30.21
C MET A 426 -23.62 11.40 -28.83
N LEU A 427 -24.56 10.47 -28.65
CA LEU A 427 -24.70 9.71 -27.41
C LEU A 427 -23.45 8.89 -27.13
N LEU A 428 -22.93 8.14 -28.12
CA LEU A 428 -21.70 7.36 -28.01
C LEU A 428 -20.49 8.23 -27.62
N VAL A 429 -20.33 9.40 -28.25
CA VAL A 429 -19.26 10.34 -27.89
C VAL A 429 -19.44 10.85 -26.45
N GLY A 430 -20.67 11.15 -26.04
CA GLY A 430 -20.98 11.52 -24.66
C GLY A 430 -20.59 10.43 -23.66
N GLU A 431 -20.95 9.18 -23.93
CA GLU A 431 -20.60 8.03 -23.08
C GLU A 431 -19.09 7.83 -22.95
N ILE A 432 -18.34 7.96 -24.06
CA ILE A 432 -16.87 7.88 -24.04
C ILE A 432 -16.28 9.01 -23.19
N LEU A 433 -16.81 10.24 -23.32
CA LEU A 433 -16.33 11.40 -22.57
C LEU A 433 -16.66 11.30 -21.07
N CYS A 434 -17.83 10.77 -20.71
CA CYS A 434 -18.20 10.50 -19.32
C CYS A 434 -17.42 9.32 -18.72
N GLY A 435 -16.99 8.36 -19.54
CA GLY A 435 -16.10 7.28 -19.12
C GLY A 435 -14.79 7.80 -18.51
N LEU A 436 -14.20 8.87 -19.05
CA LEU A 436 -12.93 9.42 -18.54
C LEU A 436 -12.97 9.77 -17.03
N PRO A 437 -13.90 10.61 -16.54
CA PRO A 437 -14.01 10.89 -15.11
C PRO A 437 -14.52 9.70 -14.29
N TRP A 438 -15.41 8.84 -14.81
CA TRP A 438 -15.82 7.62 -14.09
C TRP A 438 -14.63 6.71 -13.78
N GLY A 439 -13.74 6.48 -14.75
CA GLY A 439 -12.51 5.73 -14.54
C GLY A 439 -11.62 6.33 -13.43
N ALA A 440 -11.58 7.66 -13.30
CA ALA A 440 -10.87 8.30 -12.20
C ALA A 440 -11.55 8.04 -10.85
N PHE A 441 -12.87 8.14 -10.76
CA PHE A 441 -13.63 7.92 -9.53
C PHE A 441 -13.45 6.50 -8.99
N GLN A 442 -13.52 5.49 -9.87
CA GLN A 442 -13.31 4.07 -9.53
C GLN A 442 -12.04 3.82 -8.71
N MET A 443 -10.91 4.35 -9.20
CA MET A 443 -9.61 4.12 -8.60
C MET A 443 -9.38 5.04 -7.40
N LEU A 444 -9.71 6.32 -7.51
CA LEU A 444 -9.45 7.30 -6.46
C LEU A 444 -10.27 7.01 -5.20
N ALA A 445 -11.55 6.64 -5.32
CA ALA A 445 -12.40 6.36 -4.17
C ALA A 445 -11.90 5.15 -3.36
N THR A 446 -11.62 4.05 -4.05
CA THR A 446 -11.20 2.79 -3.41
C THR A 446 -9.81 2.90 -2.78
N ALA A 447 -8.85 3.52 -3.47
CA ALA A 447 -7.51 3.71 -2.95
C ALA A 447 -7.46 4.75 -1.82
N TYR A 448 -8.24 5.84 -1.91
CA TYR A 448 -8.34 6.82 -0.82
C TYR A 448 -8.96 6.21 0.43
N ALA A 449 -10.06 5.44 0.29
CA ALA A 449 -10.70 4.76 1.42
C ALA A 449 -9.73 3.80 2.15
N ALA A 450 -8.88 3.09 1.41
CA ALA A 450 -7.88 2.20 1.99
C ALA A 450 -6.72 2.93 2.68
N ASP A 451 -6.34 4.11 2.18
CA ASP A 451 -5.22 4.89 2.72
C ASP A 451 -5.59 5.68 3.98
N VAL A 452 -6.84 6.15 4.12
CA VAL A 452 -7.27 6.93 5.30
C VAL A 452 -7.83 6.08 6.43
N SER A 453 -8.04 4.78 6.21
CA SER A 453 -8.70 3.90 7.16
C SER A 453 -7.73 3.01 7.96
N PRO A 454 -7.93 2.89 9.29
CA PRO A 454 -7.22 1.90 10.08
C PRO A 454 -7.69 0.48 9.72
N MET A 455 -6.90 -0.55 10.08
CA MET A 455 -7.17 -1.95 9.70
C MET A 455 -8.60 -2.43 10.00
N VAL A 456 -9.17 -2.04 11.14
CA VAL A 456 -10.51 -2.49 11.57
C VAL A 456 -11.64 -1.87 10.74
N LEU A 457 -11.48 -0.63 10.27
CA LEU A 457 -12.51 0.10 9.51
C LEU A 457 -12.39 -0.10 8.00
N ARG A 458 -11.19 -0.43 7.52
CA ARG A 458 -10.88 -0.60 6.09
C ARG A 458 -11.89 -1.49 5.34
N PRO A 459 -12.33 -2.65 5.87
CA PRO A 459 -13.29 -3.49 5.15
C PRO A 459 -14.65 -2.81 4.96
N PHE A 460 -15.13 -2.07 5.96
CA PHE A 460 -16.41 -1.36 5.90
C PHE A 460 -16.35 -0.16 4.94
N LEU A 461 -15.24 0.59 4.96
CA LEU A 461 -15.07 1.75 4.08
C LEU A 461 -14.83 1.36 2.61
N THR A 462 -14.12 0.25 2.37
CA THR A 462 -13.92 -0.26 1.00
C THR A 462 -15.19 -0.90 0.44
N THR A 463 -15.95 -1.66 1.23
CA THR A 463 -17.25 -2.20 0.81
C THR A 463 -18.31 -1.12 0.60
N TYR A 464 -18.22 0.02 1.29
CA TYR A 464 -19.08 1.17 1.03
C TYR A 464 -18.99 1.65 -0.44
N CYS A 465 -17.85 1.43 -1.11
CA CYS A 465 -17.72 1.70 -2.55
C CYS A 465 -18.70 0.87 -3.38
N ASN A 466 -18.87 -0.43 -3.06
CA ASN A 466 -19.90 -1.28 -3.68
C ASN A 466 -21.30 -0.75 -3.39
N MET A 467 -21.55 -0.33 -2.15
CA MET A 467 -22.86 0.19 -1.76
C MET A 467 -23.21 1.48 -2.51
N CYS A 468 -22.25 2.37 -2.75
CA CYS A 468 -22.44 3.57 -3.57
C CYS A 468 -22.90 3.21 -4.99
N TRP A 469 -22.29 2.18 -5.57
CA TRP A 469 -22.69 1.63 -6.86
C TRP A 469 -24.15 1.17 -6.85
N VAL A 470 -24.56 0.36 -5.87
CA VAL A 470 -25.95 -0.13 -5.75
C VAL A 470 -26.94 1.02 -5.49
N ILE A 471 -26.56 2.03 -4.70
CA ILE A 471 -27.36 3.25 -4.49
C ILE A 471 -27.59 3.97 -5.82
N GLY A 472 -26.55 4.14 -6.64
CA GLY A 472 -26.64 4.73 -7.98
C GLY A 472 -27.63 3.98 -8.88
N GLN A 473 -27.50 2.65 -8.95
CA GLN A 473 -28.39 1.81 -9.74
C GLN A 473 -29.86 1.88 -9.27
N THR A 474 -30.06 1.96 -7.95
CA THR A 474 -31.40 2.11 -7.34
C THR A 474 -32.02 3.45 -7.71
N LEU A 475 -31.25 4.53 -7.64
CA LEU A 475 -31.69 5.87 -8.02
C LEU A 475 -32.04 5.94 -9.51
N ALA A 476 -31.21 5.36 -10.38
CA ALA A 476 -31.47 5.31 -11.82
C ALA A 476 -32.79 4.58 -12.13
N THR A 477 -32.98 3.40 -11.54
CA THR A 477 -34.20 2.60 -11.72
C THR A 477 -35.43 3.33 -11.17
N GLY A 478 -35.31 3.97 -10.00
CA GLY A 478 -36.40 4.71 -9.37
C GLY A 478 -36.84 5.94 -10.18
N ILE A 479 -35.89 6.73 -10.69
CA ILE A 479 -36.18 7.91 -11.52
C ILE A 479 -36.85 7.49 -12.83
N LEU A 480 -36.32 6.47 -13.52
CA LEU A 480 -36.93 5.97 -14.76
C LEU A 480 -38.33 5.40 -14.53
N ARG A 481 -38.54 4.68 -13.43
CA ARG A 481 -39.87 4.17 -13.06
C ARG A 481 -40.87 5.30 -12.81
N GLY A 482 -40.44 6.37 -12.13
CA GLY A 482 -41.28 7.55 -11.88
C GLY A 482 -41.61 8.34 -13.15
N LEU A 483 -40.70 8.36 -14.12
CA LEU A 483 -40.88 9.03 -15.41
C LEU A 483 -41.56 8.15 -16.47
N LEU A 484 -41.86 6.89 -16.19
CA LEU A 484 -42.37 5.93 -17.19
C LEU A 484 -43.67 6.38 -17.87
N TYR A 485 -44.53 7.12 -17.18
CA TYR A 485 -45.79 7.63 -17.75
C TYR A 485 -45.61 8.90 -18.60
N ARG A 486 -44.43 9.51 -18.59
CA ARG A 486 -44.14 10.72 -19.36
C ARG A 486 -43.68 10.35 -20.76
N GLN A 487 -44.49 10.70 -21.75
CA GLN A 487 -44.25 10.36 -23.17
C GLN A 487 -43.45 11.44 -23.94
N ASP A 488 -43.09 12.55 -23.30
CA ASP A 488 -42.30 13.62 -23.95
C ASP A 488 -40.81 13.27 -24.01
N GLU A 489 -40.03 13.98 -24.84
CA GLU A 489 -38.55 13.87 -24.87
C GLU A 489 -37.89 14.09 -23.50
N TRP A 490 -38.57 14.77 -22.57
CA TRP A 490 -38.11 14.95 -21.19
C TRP A 490 -38.07 13.64 -20.38
N GLY A 491 -38.76 12.58 -20.82
CA GLY A 491 -38.73 11.27 -20.17
C GLY A 491 -37.32 10.66 -20.12
N TRP A 492 -36.51 10.86 -21.17
CA TRP A 492 -35.12 10.38 -21.21
C TRP A 492 -34.06 11.47 -20.94
N ARG A 493 -34.39 12.76 -21.12
CA ARG A 493 -33.46 13.87 -20.81
C ARG A 493 -33.35 14.21 -19.32
N ILE A 494 -34.46 14.13 -18.57
CA ILE A 494 -34.45 14.41 -17.11
C ILE A 494 -33.47 13.50 -16.36
N PRO A 495 -33.44 12.18 -16.59
CA PRO A 495 -32.45 11.31 -15.94
C PRO A 495 -31.01 11.79 -16.13
N TYR A 496 -30.60 12.16 -17.35
CA TYR A 496 -29.27 12.76 -17.59
C TYR A 496 -29.08 14.08 -16.83
N ALA A 497 -30.08 14.97 -16.81
CA ALA A 497 -29.99 16.23 -16.07
C ALA A 497 -29.84 16.06 -14.55
N THR A 498 -30.42 14.99 -13.98
CA THR A 498 -30.33 14.74 -12.53
C THR A 498 -28.91 14.44 -12.06
N GLN A 499 -28.00 14.07 -12.97
CA GLN A 499 -26.58 13.84 -12.65
C GLN A 499 -25.90 15.11 -12.11
N TRP A 500 -26.27 16.31 -12.59
CA TRP A 500 -25.69 17.57 -12.11
C TRP A 500 -25.98 17.87 -10.64
N VAL A 501 -27.09 17.34 -10.10
CA VAL A 501 -27.46 17.54 -8.69
C VAL A 501 -26.41 16.96 -7.75
N TRP A 502 -25.74 15.88 -8.15
CA TRP A 502 -24.75 15.18 -7.31
C TRP A 502 -23.37 15.84 -7.36
N LEU A 503 -23.03 16.52 -8.44
CA LEU A 503 -21.70 17.12 -8.64
C LEU A 503 -21.42 18.27 -7.68
N ALA A 504 -22.41 19.13 -7.40
CA ALA A 504 -22.25 20.26 -6.51
C ALA A 504 -21.88 19.87 -5.05
N PRO A 505 -22.62 18.98 -4.36
CA PRO A 505 -22.25 18.57 -3.01
C PRO A 505 -20.94 17.78 -2.97
N LEU A 506 -20.64 16.97 -3.99
CA LEU A 506 -19.36 16.27 -4.10
C LEU A 506 -18.18 17.22 -4.25
N LEU A 507 -18.32 18.26 -5.08
CA LEU A 507 -17.27 19.26 -5.26
C LEU A 507 -16.94 19.97 -3.94
N VAL A 508 -17.96 20.39 -3.20
CA VAL A 508 -17.78 21.00 -1.87
C VAL A 508 -17.10 20.01 -0.92
N GLY A 509 -17.56 18.76 -0.88
CA GLY A 509 -16.99 17.72 -0.02
C GLY A 509 -15.50 17.43 -0.29
N VAL A 510 -15.12 17.35 -1.57
CA VAL A 510 -13.73 17.08 -1.98
C VAL A 510 -12.81 18.29 -1.71
N ILE A 511 -13.32 19.52 -1.79
CA ILE A 511 -12.54 20.71 -1.42
C ILE A 511 -12.10 20.68 0.04
N PHE A 512 -12.92 20.14 0.94
CA PHE A 512 -12.59 20.01 2.36
C PHE A 512 -11.84 18.72 2.72
N ALA A 513 -11.84 17.72 1.84
CA ALA A 513 -11.12 16.48 2.09
C ALA A 513 -9.59 16.71 2.18
N PRO A 514 -8.92 16.09 3.17
CA PRO A 514 -7.46 16.09 3.24
C PRO A 514 -6.87 15.19 2.15
N GLU A 515 -5.56 15.29 1.95
CA GLU A 515 -4.82 14.40 1.04
C GLU A 515 -4.50 13.05 1.73
N SER A 516 -4.18 12.00 0.98
CA SER A 516 -3.79 10.71 1.56
C SER A 516 -2.49 10.83 2.38
N PRO A 517 -2.45 10.36 3.65
CA PRO A 517 -1.24 10.38 4.46
C PRO A 517 -0.15 9.44 3.90
N TRP A 518 -0.54 8.30 3.31
CA TRP A 518 0.37 7.39 2.64
C TRP A 518 1.03 8.04 1.42
N TRP A 519 0.25 8.79 0.63
CA TRP A 519 0.80 9.53 -0.52
C TRP A 519 1.80 10.60 -0.06
N LEU A 520 1.48 11.35 1.00
CA LEU A 520 2.38 12.37 1.54
C LEU A 520 3.72 11.78 2.02
N VAL A 521 3.70 10.63 2.71
CA VAL A 521 4.92 9.93 3.11
C VAL A 521 5.75 9.49 1.90
N ARG A 522 5.10 8.98 0.84
CA ARG A 522 5.78 8.59 -0.42
C ARG A 522 6.43 9.75 -1.15
N GLN A 523 5.84 10.95 -1.05
CA GLN A 523 6.42 12.18 -1.59
C GLN A 523 7.50 12.79 -0.67
N GLY A 524 7.85 12.12 0.44
CA GLY A 524 8.81 12.63 1.43
C GLY A 524 8.28 13.75 2.33
N ARG A 525 6.97 14.06 2.28
CA ARG A 525 6.33 15.15 3.02
C ARG A 525 5.81 14.67 4.38
N ILE A 526 6.72 14.20 5.24
CA ILE A 526 6.38 13.58 6.54
C ILE A 526 5.64 14.55 7.48
N LYS A 527 6.03 15.84 7.50
CA LYS A 527 5.37 16.85 8.34
C LYS A 527 3.91 17.07 7.95
N ASP A 528 3.63 17.11 6.65
CA ASP A 528 2.26 17.27 6.15
C ASP A 528 1.43 16.01 6.40
N ALA A 529 2.05 14.82 6.27
CA ALA A 529 1.41 13.56 6.60
C ALA A 529 0.98 13.50 8.07
N ARG A 530 1.83 14.03 8.98
CA ARG A 530 1.53 14.15 10.41
C ARG A 530 0.31 15.02 10.66
N GLU A 531 0.23 16.19 10.03
CA GLU A 531 -0.89 17.11 10.20
C GLU A 531 -2.18 16.54 9.62
N VAL A 532 -2.12 15.87 8.48
CA VAL A 532 -3.26 15.16 7.91
C VAL A 532 -3.75 14.07 8.85
N LEU A 533 -2.87 13.20 9.36
CA LEU A 533 -3.26 12.15 10.31
C LEU A 533 -3.87 12.74 11.59
N ARG A 534 -3.29 13.84 12.10
CA ARG A 534 -3.86 14.59 13.23
C ARG A 534 -5.28 15.08 12.93
N SER A 535 -5.52 15.55 11.71
CA SER A 535 -6.84 16.04 11.29
C SER A 535 -7.89 14.93 11.17
N LEU A 536 -7.47 13.70 10.86
CA LEU A 536 -8.34 12.53 10.65
C LEU A 536 -8.80 11.89 11.97
N VAL A 537 -8.00 12.04 13.02
CA VAL A 537 -8.29 11.50 14.36
C VAL A 537 -9.12 12.50 15.17
N SER A 538 -9.96 11.99 16.06
CA SER A 538 -10.74 12.78 17.01
C SER A 538 -9.82 13.59 17.92
N SER A 539 -10.09 14.89 18.06
CA SER A 539 -9.30 15.79 18.90
C SER A 539 -9.29 15.35 20.38
N LYS A 540 -10.35 14.67 20.83
CA LYS A 540 -10.44 14.12 22.19
C LYS A 540 -9.39 13.05 22.46
N VAL A 541 -9.09 12.21 21.48
CA VAL A 541 -8.12 11.11 21.59
C VAL A 541 -6.70 11.65 21.58
N ILE A 542 -6.45 12.71 20.80
CA ILE A 542 -5.15 13.39 20.74
C ILE A 542 -4.88 14.19 22.03
N ALA A 543 -5.92 14.77 22.63
CA ALA A 543 -5.79 15.58 23.84
C ALA A 543 -5.74 14.77 25.13
N ASP A 544 -6.04 13.47 25.09
CA ASP A 544 -6.06 12.57 26.25
C ASP A 544 -4.67 11.94 26.47
N PRO A 545 -3.95 12.30 27.55
CA PRO A 545 -2.64 11.72 27.85
C PRO A 545 -2.70 10.24 28.24
N SER A 546 -3.88 9.73 28.62
CA SER A 546 -4.10 8.32 29.00
C SER A 546 -4.40 7.42 27.79
N SER A 547 -4.61 8.01 26.62
CA SER A 547 -4.82 7.28 25.38
C SER A 547 -3.52 6.62 24.94
N SER A 548 -3.55 5.30 24.70
CA SER A 548 -2.39 4.56 24.14
C SER A 548 -2.11 4.90 22.67
N TYR A 549 -2.97 5.71 22.04
CA TYR A 549 -2.83 6.20 20.68
C TYR A 549 -1.74 7.28 20.57
N SER A 550 -0.71 7.01 19.78
CA SER A 550 0.32 8.00 19.45
C SER A 550 0.35 8.27 17.95
N LEU A 551 0.31 9.55 17.59
CA LEU A 551 0.43 10.00 16.20
C LEU A 551 1.79 9.62 15.61
N ASP A 552 2.85 9.71 16.41
CA ASP A 552 4.21 9.37 15.99
C ASP A 552 4.37 7.89 15.67
N ARG A 553 3.76 7.02 16.51
CA ARG A 553 3.76 5.56 16.25
C ARG A 553 3.04 5.20 14.94
N ASN A 554 1.93 5.87 14.63
CA ASN A 554 1.19 5.64 13.38
C ASN A 554 1.99 6.10 12.15
N ILE A 555 2.71 7.23 12.25
CA ILE A 555 3.60 7.69 11.18
C ILE A 555 4.77 6.72 11.02
N ALA A 556 5.37 6.27 12.13
CA ALA A 556 6.44 5.26 12.12
C ALA A 556 5.99 3.97 11.43
N MET A 557 4.75 3.51 11.67
CA MET A 557 4.17 2.37 10.97
C MET A 557 4.10 2.58 9.44
N ILE A 558 3.65 3.75 8.99
CA ILE A 558 3.59 4.08 7.56
C ILE A 558 5.01 4.16 6.96
N ILE A 559 5.97 4.78 7.65
CA ILE A 559 7.37 4.90 7.20
C ILE A 559 8.02 3.52 7.09
N HIS A 560 7.92 2.69 8.13
CA HIS A 560 8.48 1.35 8.17
C HIS A 560 7.92 0.49 7.04
N THR A 561 6.59 0.50 6.85
CA THR A 561 5.93 -0.24 5.77
C THR A 561 6.39 0.25 4.39
N ASN A 562 6.45 1.57 4.18
CA ASN A 562 6.85 2.14 2.90
C ASN A 562 8.33 1.85 2.55
N GLU A 563 9.24 1.89 3.54
CA GLU A 563 10.66 1.56 3.32
C GLU A 563 10.87 0.05 3.14
N HIS A 564 10.15 -0.80 3.86
CA HIS A 564 10.13 -2.25 3.62
C HIS A 564 9.82 -2.55 2.15
N GLU A 565 8.70 -2.04 1.65
CA GLU A 565 8.28 -2.23 0.26
C GLU A 565 9.28 -1.66 -0.77
N LYS A 566 9.93 -0.54 -0.44
CA LYS A 566 10.96 0.08 -1.30
C LYS A 566 12.23 -0.77 -1.38
N THR A 567 12.56 -1.52 -0.32
CA THR A 567 13.72 -2.41 -0.30
C THR A 567 13.47 -3.75 -1.01
N VAL A 568 12.21 -4.20 -1.04
CA VAL A 568 11.79 -5.46 -1.67
C VAL A 568 11.53 -5.28 -3.17
N SER A 569 10.92 -4.16 -3.58
CA SER A 569 10.55 -3.92 -4.99
C SER A 569 11.40 -2.78 -5.60
N GLU A 570 12.34 -3.13 -6.49
CA GLU A 570 13.20 -2.19 -7.22
C GLU A 570 12.41 -1.43 -8.31
N GLY A 571 11.63 -0.44 -7.91
CA GLY A 571 10.98 0.48 -8.85
C GLY A 571 9.62 1.00 -8.39
N THR A 572 9.01 1.82 -9.25
CA THR A 572 7.62 2.29 -9.13
C THR A 572 6.91 2.21 -10.49
N SER A 573 7.47 1.47 -11.45
CA SER A 573 6.98 1.44 -12.82
C SER A 573 5.86 0.41 -12.97
N TYR A 574 4.99 0.58 -13.97
CA TYR A 574 3.98 -0.43 -14.31
C TYR A 574 4.59 -1.78 -14.73
N ARG A 575 5.88 -1.80 -15.11
CA ARG A 575 6.58 -3.06 -15.42
C ARG A 575 6.84 -3.90 -14.17
N ASP A 576 6.90 -3.26 -13.00
CA ASP A 576 7.18 -3.94 -11.74
C ASP A 576 5.96 -4.75 -11.27
N LEU A 577 4.74 -4.40 -11.74
CA LEU A 577 3.52 -5.21 -11.55
C LEU A 577 3.67 -6.64 -12.08
N PHE A 578 4.50 -6.85 -13.10
CA PHE A 578 4.66 -8.14 -13.77
C PHE A 578 5.92 -8.89 -13.32
N ARG A 579 6.58 -8.46 -12.25
CA ARG A 579 7.83 -9.05 -11.77
C ARG A 579 7.66 -9.72 -10.40
N GLY A 580 8.31 -10.86 -10.24
CA GLY A 580 8.48 -11.53 -8.95
C GLY A 580 7.17 -11.78 -8.21
N ILE A 581 7.10 -11.30 -6.97
CA ILE A 581 6.00 -11.49 -6.02
C ILE A 581 4.78 -10.63 -6.40
N ASP A 582 5.03 -9.43 -6.92
CA ASP A 582 3.98 -8.48 -7.32
C ASP A 582 3.17 -8.98 -8.53
N LEU A 583 3.73 -9.88 -9.36
CA LEU A 583 2.98 -10.57 -10.42
C LEU A 583 1.83 -11.39 -9.86
N ARG A 584 2.08 -12.16 -8.79
CA ARG A 584 1.05 -12.99 -8.15
C ARG A 584 -0.03 -12.11 -7.52
N ARG A 585 0.34 -10.99 -6.91
CA ARG A 585 -0.59 -10.03 -6.33
C ARG A 585 -1.46 -9.40 -7.40
N THR A 586 -0.84 -8.93 -8.49
CA THR A 586 -1.52 -8.33 -9.64
C THR A 586 -2.47 -9.33 -10.31
N GLU A 587 -2.03 -10.58 -10.52
CA GLU A 587 -2.90 -11.66 -11.02
C GLU A 587 -4.14 -11.82 -10.13
N ILE A 588 -3.95 -11.96 -8.81
CA ILE A 588 -5.07 -12.17 -7.89
C ILE A 588 -6.04 -10.99 -7.95
N THR A 589 -5.56 -9.75 -7.92
CA THR A 589 -6.41 -8.56 -8.01
C THR A 589 -7.15 -8.48 -9.36
N CYS A 590 -6.49 -8.81 -10.47
CA CYS A 590 -7.12 -8.82 -11.80
C CYS A 590 -8.20 -9.89 -11.92
N VAL A 591 -7.93 -11.10 -11.43
CA VAL A 591 -8.89 -12.20 -11.53
C VAL A 591 -10.05 -12.00 -10.56
N VAL A 592 -9.83 -11.47 -9.36
CA VAL A 592 -10.93 -11.11 -8.43
C VAL A 592 -11.89 -10.11 -9.08
N TRP A 593 -11.37 -9.13 -9.81
CA TRP A 593 -12.19 -8.26 -10.65
C TRP A 593 -12.88 -9.00 -11.79
N ALA A 594 -12.17 -9.87 -12.52
CA ALA A 594 -12.73 -10.68 -13.59
C ALA A 594 -13.86 -11.61 -13.12
N ILE A 595 -13.79 -12.10 -11.88
CA ILE A 595 -14.82 -12.98 -11.30
C ILE A 595 -16.13 -12.24 -11.10
N GLN A 596 -16.14 -10.93 -10.83
CA GLN A 596 -17.40 -10.18 -10.81
C GLN A 596 -18.16 -10.27 -12.14
N ILE A 597 -17.43 -10.32 -13.26
CA ILE A 597 -17.99 -10.51 -14.59
C ILE A 597 -18.37 -11.99 -14.77
N GLY A 598 -17.41 -12.87 -14.49
CA GLY A 598 -17.53 -14.32 -14.69
C GLY A 598 -18.60 -14.99 -13.82
N CYS A 599 -19.00 -14.38 -12.71
CA CYS A 599 -20.08 -14.90 -11.86
C CYS A 599 -21.48 -14.69 -12.45
N GLY A 600 -21.60 -14.00 -13.58
CA GLY A 600 -22.84 -13.84 -14.32
C GLY A 600 -23.63 -12.56 -14.00
N ILE A 601 -23.01 -11.54 -13.40
CA ILE A 601 -23.70 -10.29 -13.04
C ILE A 601 -24.31 -9.59 -14.26
N TRP A 602 -23.70 -9.69 -15.45
CA TRP A 602 -24.21 -9.11 -16.69
C TRP A 602 -25.53 -9.72 -17.14
N PHE A 603 -25.71 -11.03 -16.91
CA PHE A 603 -26.98 -11.69 -17.13
C PHE A 603 -28.03 -11.21 -16.11
N GLY A 604 -27.62 -11.06 -14.84
CA GLY A 604 -28.47 -10.48 -13.79
C GLY A 604 -28.66 -8.97 -13.87
N GLY A 605 -27.94 -8.25 -14.73
CA GLY A 605 -27.95 -6.79 -14.85
C GLY A 605 -29.09 -6.28 -15.73
N ASN A 606 -29.32 -6.92 -16.86
CA ASN A 606 -30.34 -6.52 -17.84
C ASN A 606 -31.73 -7.13 -17.52
N VAL A 607 -32.12 -7.14 -16.24
CA VAL A 607 -33.35 -7.82 -15.77
C VAL A 607 -34.60 -7.22 -16.40
N VAL A 608 -34.69 -5.90 -16.59
CA VAL A 608 -35.86 -5.26 -17.23
C VAL A 608 -36.04 -5.80 -18.65
N TYR A 609 -34.96 -5.79 -19.43
CA TYR A 609 -34.98 -6.28 -20.81
C TYR A 609 -35.28 -7.77 -20.85
N PHE A 610 -34.60 -8.59 -20.03
CA PHE A 610 -34.84 -10.02 -19.94
C PHE A 610 -36.30 -10.35 -19.58
N LEU A 611 -36.87 -9.67 -18.58
CA LEU A 611 -38.25 -9.90 -18.16
C LEU A 611 -39.26 -9.52 -19.25
N GLN A 612 -39.03 -8.41 -19.95
CA GLN A 612 -39.83 -8.03 -21.12
C GLN A 612 -39.76 -9.12 -22.21
N GLN A 613 -38.57 -9.69 -22.47
CA GLN A 613 -38.41 -10.80 -23.41
C GLN A 613 -39.11 -12.10 -22.98
N THR A 614 -39.34 -12.26 -21.68
CA THR A 614 -40.11 -13.39 -21.13
C THR A 614 -41.63 -13.12 -21.05
N GLY A 615 -42.09 -11.94 -21.50
CA GLY A 615 -43.52 -11.59 -21.62
C GLY A 615 -44.04 -10.58 -20.59
N PHE A 616 -43.20 -10.02 -19.72
CA PHE A 616 -43.66 -9.03 -18.73
C PHE A 616 -43.91 -7.66 -19.38
N SER A 617 -44.90 -6.92 -18.87
CA SER A 617 -45.09 -5.52 -19.26
C SER A 617 -43.91 -4.66 -18.80
N ALA A 618 -43.72 -3.49 -19.43
CA ALA A 618 -42.69 -2.54 -19.01
C ALA A 618 -42.86 -2.14 -17.53
N GLU A 619 -44.09 -1.89 -17.09
CA GLU A 619 -44.40 -1.56 -15.71
C GLU A 619 -43.99 -2.66 -14.73
N GLN A 620 -44.37 -3.92 -15.00
CA GLN A 620 -44.01 -5.06 -14.16
C GLN A 620 -42.49 -5.24 -14.10
N SER A 621 -41.82 -5.07 -15.24
CA SER A 621 -40.36 -5.22 -15.35
C SER A 621 -39.61 -4.16 -14.54
N PHE A 622 -40.03 -2.88 -14.59
CA PHE A 622 -39.43 -1.82 -13.79
C PHE A 622 -39.77 -1.92 -12.30
N ASN A 623 -40.99 -2.34 -11.93
CA ASN A 623 -41.34 -2.64 -10.54
C ASN A 623 -40.45 -3.74 -9.95
N PHE A 624 -40.25 -4.81 -10.73
CA PHE A 624 -39.38 -5.92 -10.33
C PHE A 624 -37.92 -5.48 -10.21
N ALA A 625 -37.43 -4.70 -11.17
CA ALA A 625 -36.07 -4.15 -11.11
C ALA A 625 -35.87 -3.29 -9.86
N LEU A 626 -36.83 -2.43 -9.50
CA LEU A 626 -36.75 -1.63 -8.29
C LEU A 626 -36.71 -2.51 -7.02
N GLY A 627 -37.55 -3.55 -6.96
CA GLY A 627 -37.52 -4.54 -5.87
C GLY A 627 -36.19 -5.28 -5.79
N LYS A 628 -35.61 -5.66 -6.94
CA LYS A 628 -34.29 -6.29 -7.03
C LYS A 628 -33.19 -5.38 -6.47
N GLN A 629 -33.23 -4.08 -6.77
CA GLN A 629 -32.26 -3.13 -6.22
C GLN A 629 -32.43 -2.88 -4.72
N GLY A 630 -33.66 -2.95 -4.21
CA GLY A 630 -33.89 -2.98 -2.76
C GLY A 630 -33.24 -4.19 -2.08
N VAL A 631 -33.33 -5.37 -2.70
CA VAL A 631 -32.66 -6.60 -2.24
C VAL A 631 -31.14 -6.47 -2.32
N ALA A 632 -30.61 -5.84 -3.37
CA ALA A 632 -29.17 -5.58 -3.53
C ALA A 632 -28.62 -4.67 -2.41
N LEU A 633 -29.33 -3.58 -2.09
CA LEU A 633 -28.98 -2.68 -0.99
C LEU A 633 -28.97 -3.42 0.34
N PHE A 634 -30.02 -4.20 0.61
CA PHE A 634 -30.12 -5.00 1.81
C PHE A 634 -29.01 -6.05 1.91
N GLY A 635 -28.71 -6.75 0.81
CA GLY A 635 -27.62 -7.73 0.73
C GLY A 635 -26.26 -7.11 1.05
N THR A 636 -25.99 -5.92 0.50
CA THR A 636 -24.75 -5.19 0.78
C THR A 636 -24.65 -4.80 2.27
N LEU A 637 -25.73 -4.37 2.91
CA LEU A 637 -25.74 -4.08 4.35
C LEU A 637 -25.50 -5.32 5.21
N VAL A 638 -26.07 -6.46 4.81
CA VAL A 638 -25.84 -7.75 5.47
C VAL A 638 -24.37 -8.18 5.34
N SER A 639 -23.71 -7.89 4.21
CA SER A 639 -22.29 -8.22 4.01
C SER A 639 -21.38 -7.62 5.09
N TRP A 640 -21.68 -6.42 5.58
CA TRP A 640 -20.91 -5.75 6.64
C TRP A 640 -20.94 -6.52 7.96
N TRP A 641 -22.06 -7.19 8.25
CA TRP A 641 -22.20 -8.00 9.44
C TRP A 641 -21.55 -9.37 9.28
N VAL A 642 -21.66 -9.98 8.10
CA VAL A 642 -21.17 -11.36 7.87
C VAL A 642 -19.66 -11.41 7.65
N MET A 643 -19.08 -10.41 6.97
CA MET A 643 -17.68 -10.39 6.56
C MET A 643 -16.66 -10.52 7.72
N PRO A 644 -16.83 -9.82 8.87
CA PRO A 644 -15.92 -9.98 9.99
C PRO A 644 -15.90 -11.40 10.57
N TYR A 645 -17.01 -12.14 10.53
CA TYR A 645 -17.09 -13.47 11.14
C TYR A 645 -16.60 -14.58 10.19
N VAL A 646 -17.09 -14.61 8.95
CA VAL A 646 -16.86 -15.74 8.03
C VAL A 646 -15.51 -15.68 7.31
N GLY A 647 -14.95 -14.47 7.11
CA GLY A 647 -13.74 -14.27 6.30
C GLY A 647 -14.04 -14.07 4.81
N ARG A 648 -13.08 -13.50 4.08
CA ARG A 648 -13.30 -13.03 2.71
C ARG A 648 -13.30 -14.18 1.72
N ARG A 649 -12.34 -15.09 1.84
CA ARG A 649 -12.18 -16.23 0.93
C ARG A 649 -13.37 -17.17 1.00
N ALA A 650 -13.82 -17.49 2.22
CA ALA A 650 -14.97 -18.36 2.44
C ALA A 650 -16.25 -17.76 1.85
N LEU A 651 -16.54 -16.48 2.10
CA LEU A 651 -17.70 -15.80 1.52
C LEU A 651 -17.67 -15.81 0.00
N TYR A 652 -16.52 -15.55 -0.60
CA TYR A 652 -16.36 -15.55 -2.04
C TYR A 652 -16.68 -16.92 -2.66
N LEU A 653 -16.22 -18.01 -2.04
CA LEU A 653 -16.48 -19.39 -2.50
C LEU A 653 -17.95 -19.80 -2.34
N TYR A 654 -18.57 -19.53 -1.19
CA TYR A 654 -19.99 -19.83 -0.98
C TYR A 654 -20.87 -19.03 -1.95
N GLY A 655 -20.55 -17.75 -2.15
CA GLY A 655 -21.21 -16.89 -3.12
C GLY A 655 -21.20 -17.45 -4.54
N LEU A 656 -20.01 -17.83 -5.02
CA LEU A 656 -19.84 -18.42 -6.35
C LEU A 656 -20.59 -19.75 -6.51
N ALA A 657 -20.61 -20.60 -5.49
CA ALA A 657 -21.35 -21.87 -5.52
C ALA A 657 -22.88 -21.65 -5.62
N VAL A 658 -23.42 -20.70 -4.84
CA VAL A 658 -24.85 -20.34 -4.90
C VAL A 658 -25.20 -19.75 -6.26
N MET A 659 -24.41 -18.79 -6.75
CA MET A 659 -24.65 -18.16 -8.06
C MET A 659 -24.56 -19.17 -9.21
N PHE A 660 -23.58 -20.07 -9.19
CA PHE A 660 -23.48 -21.17 -10.15
C PHE A 660 -24.76 -22.02 -10.17
N THR A 661 -25.22 -22.44 -8.99
CA THR A 661 -26.43 -23.27 -8.85
C THR A 661 -27.66 -22.56 -9.40
N VAL A 662 -27.84 -21.27 -9.09
CA VAL A 662 -28.96 -20.46 -9.57
C VAL A 662 -28.91 -20.30 -11.09
N LEU A 663 -27.74 -20.01 -11.67
CA LEU A 663 -27.59 -19.87 -13.13
C LEU A 663 -27.89 -21.18 -13.88
N VAL A 664 -27.51 -22.33 -13.31
CA VAL A 664 -27.84 -23.65 -13.85
C VAL A 664 -29.37 -23.85 -13.87
N ILE A 665 -30.07 -23.52 -12.78
CA ILE A 665 -31.53 -23.65 -12.69
C ILE A 665 -32.21 -22.72 -13.71
N ILE A 666 -31.77 -21.45 -13.83
CA ILE A 666 -32.32 -20.52 -14.83
C ILE A 666 -32.06 -21.04 -16.26
N GLY A 667 -30.88 -21.61 -16.52
CA GLY A 667 -30.57 -22.27 -17.79
C GLY A 667 -31.57 -23.35 -18.16
N PHE A 668 -31.90 -24.24 -17.21
CA PHE A 668 -32.93 -25.28 -17.40
C PHE A 668 -34.33 -24.72 -17.58
N LEU A 669 -34.71 -23.67 -16.85
CA LEU A 669 -35.98 -22.97 -17.01
C LEU A 669 -36.12 -22.26 -18.37
N GLY A 670 -35.00 -21.97 -19.05
CA GLY A 670 -34.99 -21.42 -20.39
C GLY A 670 -35.20 -22.43 -21.53
N ILE A 671 -35.32 -23.73 -21.22
CA ILE A 671 -35.54 -24.79 -22.25
C ILE A 671 -36.99 -24.83 -22.76
N PRO A 672 -38.02 -24.82 -21.90
CA PRO A 672 -39.41 -24.80 -22.33
C PRO A 672 -39.82 -23.49 -23.00
N ASN A 673 -40.95 -23.48 -23.70
CA ASN A 673 -41.53 -22.25 -24.24
C ASN A 673 -41.89 -21.26 -23.11
N PRO A 674 -41.80 -19.93 -23.36
CA PRO A 674 -42.14 -18.93 -22.36
C PRO A 674 -43.57 -19.12 -21.84
N SER A 675 -43.70 -19.06 -20.52
CA SER A 675 -45.00 -19.06 -19.84
C SER A 675 -44.87 -18.20 -18.58
N ASP A 676 -45.98 -17.60 -18.14
CA ASP A 676 -45.98 -16.72 -16.97
C ASP A 676 -45.33 -17.36 -15.73
N PRO A 677 -45.61 -18.63 -15.36
CA PRO A 677 -44.97 -19.27 -14.21
C PRO A 677 -43.44 -19.37 -14.32
N ILE A 678 -42.92 -19.63 -15.52
CA ILE A 678 -41.47 -19.72 -15.78
C ILE A 678 -40.84 -18.33 -15.65
N SER A 679 -41.51 -17.29 -16.13
CA SER A 679 -41.05 -15.91 -16.04
C SER A 679 -40.98 -15.43 -14.59
N TYR A 680 -42.01 -15.69 -13.77
CA TYR A 680 -41.99 -15.40 -12.34
C TYR A 680 -40.93 -16.21 -11.57
N ALA A 681 -40.76 -17.49 -11.90
CA ALA A 681 -39.73 -18.34 -11.28
C ALA A 681 -38.32 -17.83 -11.61
N SER A 682 -38.06 -17.47 -12.87
CA SER A 682 -36.78 -16.90 -13.31
C SER A 682 -36.50 -15.56 -12.63
N ALA A 683 -37.52 -14.71 -12.51
CA ALA A 683 -37.43 -13.44 -11.79
C ALA A 683 -37.03 -13.67 -10.32
N ALA A 684 -37.74 -14.53 -9.59
CA ALA A 684 -37.44 -14.84 -8.19
C ALA A 684 -36.01 -15.39 -8.00
N LEU A 685 -35.56 -16.27 -8.90
CA LEU A 685 -34.19 -16.77 -8.89
C LEU A 685 -33.15 -15.67 -9.14
N LEU A 686 -33.43 -14.71 -10.03
CA LEU A 686 -32.55 -13.55 -10.27
C LEU A 686 -32.48 -12.62 -9.04
N MET A 687 -33.53 -12.54 -8.24
CA MET A 687 -33.50 -11.86 -6.94
C MET A 687 -32.58 -12.59 -5.95
N VAL A 688 -32.69 -13.92 -5.85
CA VAL A 688 -31.80 -14.73 -5.00
C VAL A 688 -30.35 -14.61 -5.47
N PHE A 689 -30.12 -14.63 -6.78
CA PHE A 689 -28.80 -14.39 -7.38
C PHE A 689 -28.23 -13.03 -6.97
N THR A 690 -29.03 -11.97 -7.08
CA THR A 690 -28.61 -10.61 -6.72
C THR A 690 -28.30 -10.51 -5.23
N PHE A 691 -29.15 -11.06 -4.37
CA PHE A 691 -28.89 -11.12 -2.94
C PHE A 691 -27.58 -11.86 -2.62
N ALA A 692 -27.36 -13.03 -3.23
CA ALA A 692 -26.14 -13.79 -3.03
C ALA A 692 -24.90 -13.00 -3.50
N PHE A 693 -24.96 -12.35 -4.66
CA PHE A 693 -23.90 -11.50 -5.19
C PHE A 693 -23.56 -10.34 -4.23
N ASP A 694 -24.57 -9.60 -3.77
CA ASP A 694 -24.39 -8.41 -2.93
C ASP A 694 -24.06 -8.73 -1.47
N VAL A 695 -24.30 -9.95 -0.98
CA VAL A 695 -23.79 -10.40 0.33
C VAL A 695 -22.34 -10.88 0.23
N THR A 696 -21.92 -11.37 -0.94
CA THR A 696 -20.65 -12.08 -1.12
C THR A 696 -19.72 -11.38 -2.10
N VAL A 697 -19.77 -11.75 -3.38
CA VAL A 697 -18.77 -11.41 -4.40
C VAL A 697 -18.62 -9.91 -4.62
N GLY A 698 -19.73 -9.16 -4.67
CA GLY A 698 -19.69 -7.71 -4.90
C GLY A 698 -18.87 -6.97 -3.83
N PRO A 699 -19.33 -6.93 -2.56
CA PRO A 699 -18.60 -6.22 -1.51
C PRO A 699 -17.22 -6.82 -1.21
N VAL A 700 -17.10 -8.15 -1.16
CA VAL A 700 -15.84 -8.81 -0.82
C VAL A 700 -14.76 -8.52 -1.87
N CYS A 701 -15.13 -8.36 -3.15
CA CYS A 701 -14.18 -7.97 -4.18
C CYS A 701 -13.49 -6.65 -3.84
N TYR A 702 -14.23 -5.63 -3.40
CA TYR A 702 -13.66 -4.32 -3.06
C TYR A 702 -12.70 -4.37 -1.88
N CYS A 703 -12.92 -5.27 -0.90
CA CYS A 703 -11.93 -5.51 0.16
C CYS A 703 -10.67 -6.18 -0.40
N LEU A 704 -10.82 -7.27 -1.14
CA LEU A 704 -9.70 -8.05 -1.66
C LEU A 704 -8.78 -7.20 -2.56
N VAL A 705 -9.36 -6.36 -3.41
CA VAL A 705 -8.56 -5.50 -4.32
C VAL A 705 -7.86 -4.34 -3.58
N ALA A 706 -8.34 -3.97 -2.40
CA ALA A 706 -7.70 -2.97 -1.55
C ALA A 706 -6.63 -3.56 -0.61
N GLU A 707 -6.82 -4.81 -0.16
CA GLU A 707 -5.97 -5.47 0.85
C GLU A 707 -4.81 -6.28 0.26
N ILE A 708 -4.94 -6.84 -0.96
CA ILE A 708 -3.93 -7.73 -1.56
C ILE A 708 -2.71 -7.01 -2.17
N PRO A 709 -2.85 -5.86 -2.85
CA PRO A 709 -1.70 -5.16 -3.41
C PRO A 709 -0.73 -4.64 -2.33
N SER A 710 0.58 -4.60 -2.61
CA SER A 710 1.53 -3.83 -1.79
C SER A 710 1.10 -2.38 -1.74
N THR A 711 1.32 -1.69 -0.63
CA THR A 711 0.86 -0.30 -0.50
C THR A 711 1.50 0.58 -1.59
N ARG A 712 2.81 0.43 -1.89
CA ARG A 712 3.58 1.18 -2.89
C ARG A 712 3.07 1.03 -4.32
N LEU A 713 2.69 -0.19 -4.73
CA LEU A 713 2.13 -0.43 -6.06
C LEU A 713 0.59 -0.43 -6.07
N ARG A 714 -0.07 -0.15 -4.94
CA ARG A 714 -1.53 -0.23 -4.79
C ARG A 714 -2.26 0.53 -5.88
N ILE A 715 -1.95 1.82 -6.06
CA ILE A 715 -2.62 2.68 -7.07
C ILE A 715 -2.49 2.05 -8.47
N LYS A 716 -1.29 1.61 -8.84
CA LYS A 716 -1.01 1.01 -10.15
C LYS A 716 -1.69 -0.35 -10.32
N THR A 717 -1.66 -1.18 -9.29
CA THR A 717 -2.26 -2.53 -9.28
C THR A 717 -3.78 -2.42 -9.38
N VAL A 718 -4.40 -1.55 -8.58
CA VAL A 718 -5.84 -1.29 -8.60
C VAL A 718 -6.26 -0.72 -9.96
N ALA A 719 -5.53 0.28 -10.48
CA ALA A 719 -5.82 0.85 -11.80
C ALA A 719 -5.69 -0.19 -12.92
N PHE A 720 -4.63 -1.01 -12.92
CA PHE A 720 -4.43 -2.05 -13.92
C PHE A 720 -5.49 -3.16 -13.82
N ALA A 721 -5.82 -3.60 -12.61
CA ALA A 721 -6.83 -4.63 -12.39
C ALA A 721 -8.24 -4.15 -12.74
N ARG A 722 -8.56 -2.88 -12.47
CA ARG A 722 -9.83 -2.27 -12.90
C ARG A 722 -9.89 -2.11 -14.43
N ASN A 723 -8.77 -1.79 -15.08
CA ASN A 723 -8.70 -1.83 -16.55
C ASN A 723 -8.97 -3.25 -17.10
N CYS A 724 -8.50 -4.30 -16.43
CA CYS A 724 -8.83 -5.68 -16.79
C CYS A 724 -10.33 -5.95 -16.68
N TYR A 725 -10.98 -5.46 -15.62
CA TYR A 725 -12.45 -5.51 -15.48
C TYR A 725 -13.13 -4.81 -16.66
N ASN A 726 -12.73 -3.58 -17.01
CA ASN A 726 -13.37 -2.84 -18.09
C ASN A 726 -13.16 -3.50 -19.46
N ALA A 727 -11.97 -4.03 -19.75
CA ALA A 727 -11.71 -4.77 -20.98
C ALA A 727 -12.55 -6.05 -21.09
N LEU A 728 -12.67 -6.81 -20.00
CA LEU A 728 -13.54 -7.98 -19.94
C LEU A 728 -15.03 -7.60 -20.01
N SER A 729 -15.41 -6.43 -19.50
CA SER A 729 -16.78 -5.91 -19.58
C SER A 729 -17.17 -5.62 -21.02
N ILE A 730 -16.26 -5.07 -21.83
CA ILE A 730 -16.48 -4.89 -23.28
C ILE A 730 -16.82 -6.24 -23.92
N ALA A 731 -16.00 -7.27 -23.68
CA ALA A 731 -16.27 -8.62 -24.19
C ALA A 731 -17.61 -9.18 -23.67
N ALA A 732 -17.93 -8.95 -22.40
CA ALA A 732 -19.19 -9.35 -21.79
C ALA A 732 -20.41 -8.67 -22.44
N TYR A 733 -20.32 -7.39 -22.81
CA TYR A 733 -21.40 -6.67 -23.50
C TYR A 733 -21.65 -7.21 -24.91
N PHE A 734 -20.58 -7.52 -25.65
CA PHE A 734 -20.70 -8.16 -26.96
C PHE A 734 -21.19 -9.61 -26.88
N LEU A 735 -21.06 -10.27 -25.73
CA LEU A 735 -21.61 -11.59 -25.50
C LEU A 735 -23.08 -11.53 -25.03
N ASN A 736 -23.38 -10.69 -24.04
CA ASN A 736 -24.67 -10.69 -23.33
C ASN A 736 -25.81 -10.06 -24.14
N ASN A 737 -25.55 -8.96 -24.86
CA ASN A 737 -26.61 -8.30 -25.63
C ASN A 737 -27.15 -9.20 -26.75
N PRO A 738 -26.34 -9.92 -27.54
CA PRO A 738 -26.85 -10.91 -28.50
C PRO A 738 -27.60 -12.08 -27.86
N ILE A 739 -27.16 -12.55 -26.67
CA ILE A 739 -27.85 -13.62 -25.91
C ILE A 739 -29.30 -13.23 -25.60
N LEU A 740 -29.52 -11.96 -25.21
CA LEU A 740 -30.83 -11.47 -24.79
C LEU A 740 -31.67 -10.91 -25.94
N ASN A 741 -31.04 -10.36 -26.98
CA ASN A 741 -31.75 -9.64 -28.03
C ASN A 741 -32.53 -10.59 -28.97
N PRO A 742 -33.85 -10.37 -29.19
CA PRO A 742 -34.68 -11.21 -30.05
C PRO A 742 -34.22 -11.29 -31.50
N THR A 743 -33.59 -10.22 -31.98
CA THR A 743 -33.11 -10.09 -33.37
C THR A 743 -31.75 -10.74 -33.61
N ALA A 744 -31.12 -11.28 -32.55
CA ALA A 744 -29.80 -11.92 -32.61
C ALA A 744 -29.87 -13.40 -32.18
N TRP A 745 -29.24 -13.78 -31.06
CA TRP A 745 -29.18 -15.19 -30.64
C TRP A 745 -30.42 -15.63 -29.85
N ASN A 746 -31.14 -14.67 -29.22
CA ASN A 746 -32.40 -14.88 -28.51
C ASN A 746 -32.41 -16.15 -27.64
N LEU A 747 -31.33 -16.38 -26.90
CA LEU A 747 -31.16 -17.56 -26.06
C LEU A 747 -32.00 -17.46 -24.78
N ARG A 748 -32.51 -16.27 -24.44
CA ARG A 748 -33.36 -16.02 -23.26
C ARG A 748 -32.74 -16.66 -22.01
N GLY A 749 -33.49 -17.49 -21.29
CA GLY A 749 -33.01 -18.19 -20.09
C GLY A 749 -31.82 -19.12 -20.34
N LYS A 750 -31.65 -19.65 -21.56
CA LYS A 750 -30.50 -20.52 -21.91
C LYS A 750 -29.16 -19.79 -21.82
N GLY A 751 -29.16 -18.45 -21.82
CA GLY A 751 -27.99 -17.64 -21.49
C GLY A 751 -27.36 -18.00 -20.15
N GLY A 752 -28.14 -18.52 -19.20
CA GLY A 752 -27.66 -19.02 -17.91
C GLY A 752 -26.61 -20.13 -18.05
N PHE A 753 -26.67 -20.97 -19.08
CA PHE A 753 -25.66 -22.03 -19.31
C PHE A 753 -24.30 -21.47 -19.74
N VAL A 754 -24.28 -20.36 -20.48
CA VAL A 754 -23.03 -19.71 -20.88
C VAL A 754 -22.35 -19.13 -19.66
N TRP A 755 -23.10 -18.38 -18.85
CA TRP A 755 -22.58 -17.72 -17.65
C TRP A 755 -22.25 -18.70 -16.51
N CYS A 756 -22.96 -19.82 -16.38
CA CYS A 756 -22.60 -20.82 -15.37
C CYS A 756 -21.24 -21.49 -15.67
N GLY A 757 -20.85 -21.63 -16.94
CA GLY A 757 -19.52 -22.09 -17.33
C GLY A 757 -18.42 -21.16 -16.83
N PHE A 758 -18.59 -19.84 -17.01
CA PHE A 758 -17.66 -18.84 -16.46
C PHE A 758 -17.67 -18.80 -14.93
N ALA A 759 -18.84 -18.97 -14.29
CA ALA A 759 -18.97 -18.99 -12.84
C ALA A 759 -18.26 -20.22 -12.24
N PHE A 760 -18.32 -21.37 -12.91
CA PHE A 760 -17.61 -22.57 -12.51
C PHE A 760 -16.08 -22.40 -12.60
N LEU A 761 -15.57 -21.85 -13.70
CA LEU A 761 -14.14 -21.54 -13.84
C LEU A 761 -13.67 -20.55 -12.77
N SER A 762 -14.49 -19.54 -12.48
CA SER A 762 -14.26 -18.57 -11.41
C SER A 762 -14.18 -19.23 -10.04
N PHE A 763 -15.09 -20.17 -9.75
CA PHE A 763 -15.10 -20.96 -8.51
C PHE A 763 -13.83 -21.82 -8.38
N VAL A 764 -13.45 -22.54 -9.43
CA VAL A 764 -12.24 -23.38 -9.44
C VAL A 764 -10.99 -22.53 -9.17
N TRP A 765 -10.84 -21.39 -9.83
CA TRP A 765 -9.70 -20.50 -9.59
C TRP A 765 -9.70 -19.95 -8.16
N ALA A 766 -10.86 -19.46 -7.68
CA ALA A 766 -10.98 -18.91 -6.33
C ALA A 766 -10.62 -19.95 -5.26
N TYR A 767 -10.94 -21.23 -5.51
CA TYR A 767 -10.61 -22.30 -4.57
C TYR A 767 -9.10 -22.50 -4.40
N PHE A 768 -8.33 -22.45 -5.49
CA PHE A 768 -6.88 -22.74 -5.47
C PHE A 768 -6.00 -21.51 -5.23
N ARG A 769 -6.36 -20.33 -5.75
CA ARG A 769 -5.46 -19.17 -5.85
C ARG A 769 -5.83 -18.01 -4.92
N LEU A 770 -7.07 -17.91 -4.44
CA LEU A 770 -7.51 -16.79 -3.59
C LEU A 770 -7.02 -16.99 -2.13
N PRO A 771 -6.20 -16.07 -1.57
CA PRO A 771 -5.78 -16.12 -0.17
C PRO A 771 -6.83 -15.53 0.78
N GLU A 772 -6.68 -15.79 2.08
CA GLU A 772 -7.50 -15.16 3.14
C GLU A 772 -6.71 -14.02 3.82
N PRO A 773 -7.09 -12.74 3.62
CA PRO A 773 -6.40 -11.60 4.22
C PRO A 773 -6.92 -11.23 5.63
N LYS A 774 -7.99 -11.88 6.14
CA LYS A 774 -8.61 -11.51 7.41
C LYS A 774 -7.61 -11.49 8.59
N GLY A 775 -7.52 -10.34 9.26
CA GLY A 775 -6.74 -10.17 10.49
C GLY A 775 -5.24 -9.96 10.28
N LEU A 776 -4.81 -9.87 9.01
CA LEU A 776 -3.43 -9.63 8.62
C LEU A 776 -3.22 -8.15 8.28
N SER A 777 -2.14 -7.59 8.80
CA SER A 777 -1.63 -6.27 8.43
C SER A 777 -1.00 -6.29 7.04
N ALA A 778 -0.82 -5.10 6.45
CA ALA A 778 -0.16 -4.97 5.14
C ALA A 778 1.26 -5.56 5.17
N ALA A 779 2.00 -5.35 6.27
CA ALA A 779 3.35 -5.86 6.44
C ALA A 779 3.37 -7.40 6.62
N GLU A 780 2.43 -7.99 7.35
CA GLU A 780 2.30 -9.45 7.45
C GLU A 780 1.97 -10.09 6.10
N LEU A 781 1.09 -9.46 5.32
CA LEU A 781 0.80 -9.91 3.96
C LEU A 781 2.04 -9.83 3.07
N ASP A 782 2.87 -8.79 3.19
CA ASP A 782 4.17 -8.70 2.49
C ASP A 782 5.05 -9.92 2.76
N VAL A 783 5.26 -10.26 4.03
CA VAL A 783 6.07 -11.43 4.41
C VAL A 783 5.50 -12.74 3.86
N LEU A 784 4.18 -12.96 3.94
CA LEU A 784 3.55 -14.18 3.44
C LEU A 784 3.69 -14.33 1.92
N PHE A 785 3.59 -13.22 1.19
CA PHE A 785 3.75 -13.21 -0.26
C PHE A 785 5.22 -13.38 -0.68
N GLU A 786 6.16 -12.77 0.04
CA GLU A 786 7.61 -12.92 -0.16
C GLU A 786 8.05 -14.37 -0.04
N GLN A 787 7.53 -15.06 0.97
CA GLN A 787 7.89 -16.42 1.31
C GLN A 787 7.09 -17.45 0.50
N LYS A 788 6.35 -16.97 -0.52
CA LYS A 788 5.60 -17.77 -1.49
C LYS A 788 4.67 -18.78 -0.84
N VAL A 789 4.09 -18.45 0.31
CA VAL A 789 3.15 -19.31 1.02
C VAL A 789 1.97 -19.65 0.09
N LYS A 790 1.47 -20.89 0.17
CA LYS A 790 0.30 -21.29 -0.64
C LYS A 790 -0.91 -20.48 -0.19
N ALA A 791 -1.75 -20.02 -1.13
CA ALA A 791 -2.91 -19.18 -0.83
C ALA A 791 -3.83 -19.77 0.25
N ARG A 792 -3.86 -21.10 0.36
CA ARG A 792 -4.66 -21.85 1.33
C ARG A 792 -4.19 -21.75 2.77
N ASP A 793 -2.90 -21.45 2.97
CA ASP A 793 -2.23 -21.51 4.27
C ASP A 793 -2.01 -20.12 4.87
N PHE A 794 -2.46 -19.05 4.20
CA PHE A 794 -2.36 -17.66 4.67
C PHE A 794 -3.02 -17.43 6.05
N GLY A 795 -4.11 -18.14 6.34
CA GLY A 795 -4.77 -18.06 7.65
C GLY A 795 -4.20 -19.02 8.71
N LYS A 796 -3.18 -19.82 8.37
CA LYS A 796 -2.60 -20.85 9.24
C LYS A 796 -1.13 -20.59 9.60
N VAL A 797 -0.46 -19.74 8.84
CA VAL A 797 0.97 -19.43 8.97
C VAL A 797 1.09 -18.06 9.60
N GLY A 798 1.81 -17.97 10.71
CA GLY A 798 2.12 -16.69 11.37
C GLY A 798 3.15 -15.91 10.55
N ALA A 799 3.04 -14.59 10.52
CA ALA A 799 4.02 -13.73 9.87
C ALA A 799 4.53 -12.71 10.89
N ASP A 800 5.84 -12.63 11.04
CA ASP A 800 6.50 -11.63 11.89
C ASP A 800 7.25 -10.62 11.02
N PRO A 801 6.60 -9.49 10.65
CA PRO A 801 7.23 -8.43 9.87
C PRO A 801 8.24 -7.60 10.67
N PHE A 802 8.29 -7.73 12.00
CA PHE A 802 9.11 -6.88 12.86
C PHE A 802 10.29 -7.62 13.51
N ARG A 803 10.36 -8.96 13.34
CA ARG A 803 11.36 -9.82 14.00
C ARG A 803 11.37 -9.59 15.50
N THR A 804 10.20 -9.70 16.12
CA THR A 804 9.95 -9.48 17.54
C THR A 804 10.94 -10.20 18.46
N ALA A 805 11.46 -11.37 18.06
CA ALA A 805 12.50 -12.10 18.79
C ALA A 805 13.90 -11.46 18.82
N ASN A 806 14.21 -10.55 17.89
CA ASN A 806 15.49 -9.83 17.79
C ASN A 806 15.40 -8.37 18.26
N VAL A 807 14.20 -7.93 18.67
CA VAL A 807 14.03 -6.65 19.35
C VAL A 807 14.37 -6.93 20.81
N ASP A 808 15.54 -6.48 21.29
CA ASP A 808 16.04 -6.73 22.65
C ASP A 808 14.90 -6.68 23.67
N THR A 809 14.56 -7.85 24.21
CA THR A 809 13.54 -8.05 25.23
C THR A 809 13.90 -7.39 26.56
N ASP A 810 15.13 -6.91 26.71
CA ASP A 810 15.62 -6.21 27.90
C ASP A 810 14.96 -4.83 28.05
N VAL A 811 14.44 -4.22 26.97
CA VAL A 811 13.62 -2.99 27.06
C VAL A 811 12.14 -3.30 27.36
N ILE A 812 11.73 -4.57 27.19
CA ILE A 812 10.34 -5.03 27.34
C ILE A 812 10.06 -5.43 28.80
N ASP A 813 11.03 -6.01 29.52
CA ASP A 813 10.85 -6.38 30.94
C ASP A 813 10.86 -5.17 31.88
N ASP A 814 11.76 -4.21 31.67
CA ASP A 814 11.80 -2.97 32.49
C ASP A 814 10.53 -2.12 32.36
N ARG A 815 9.79 -2.21 31.25
CA ARG A 815 8.51 -1.51 31.06
C ARG A 815 7.29 -2.34 31.47
N LYS A 816 7.37 -3.68 31.45
CA LYS A 816 6.32 -4.53 32.00
C LYS A 816 6.29 -4.47 33.53
N GLU A 817 7.44 -4.41 34.20
CA GLU A 817 7.49 -4.22 35.65
C GLU A 817 7.00 -2.82 36.07
N ASN A 818 7.34 -1.78 35.31
CA ASN A 818 6.86 -0.41 35.57
C ASN A 818 5.37 -0.21 35.23
N ALA A 819 4.80 -0.94 34.27
CA ALA A 819 3.36 -0.90 33.99
C ALA A 819 2.55 -1.72 35.00
N ALA A 820 3.10 -2.82 35.52
CA ALA A 820 2.43 -3.63 36.55
C ALA A 820 2.43 -2.95 37.93
N THR A 821 3.48 -2.22 38.29
CA THR A 821 3.57 -1.48 39.55
C THR A 821 2.63 -0.26 39.61
N VAL A 822 2.42 0.43 38.48
CA VAL A 822 1.45 1.56 38.42
C VAL A 822 -0.01 1.10 38.55
N PHE A 823 -0.33 -0.15 38.19
CA PHE A 823 -1.68 -0.70 38.38
C PHE A 823 -1.97 -1.17 39.81
N ASP A 824 -0.95 -1.45 40.63
CA ASP A 824 -1.14 -1.92 42.02
C ASP A 824 -1.21 -0.77 43.04
N GLU A 825 -0.57 0.38 42.77
CA GLU A 825 -0.66 1.56 43.65
C GLU A 825 -2.00 2.33 43.54
N THR A 826 -2.76 2.16 42.47
CA THR A 826 -4.14 2.70 42.38
C THR A 826 -5.20 1.84 43.08
N LYS A 827 -4.81 0.78 43.80
CA LYS A 827 -5.72 -0.10 44.56
C LYS A 827 -5.38 -0.25 46.04
N ARG A 828 -4.50 0.57 46.62
CA ARG A 828 -4.30 0.67 48.07
C ARG A 828 -4.76 2.00 48.65
#